data_AF-A0A966J509-F1
#
_entry.id   AF-A0A966J509-F1
#
_cell.length_a   1.000
_cell.length_b   1.000
_cell.length_c   1.000
_cell.angle_alpha   90.00
_cell.angle_beta   90.00
_cell.angle_gamma   90.00
#
_symmetry.space_group_name_H-M   'P 1'
#
loop_
_entity.id
_entity.type
_entity.pdbx_description
1 polymer ?
#
loop_
_entity_poly.entity_id
_entity_poly.type
_entity_poly.pdbx_seq_one_letter_code
_entity_poly.pdbx_strand_id
1 'polypeptide(L)'
;MSFVHLHCHSEYSLLDGANRIDDLITRAQHFEMPALAITDHGNMHAAWEFQEKAKKAGVKPILGMEAYVAPGDRRTRGRPAPGVKPYYHLVLLARDLQGYKNLSKLTSLGYTEGFYTKPRIDRELLAKYSEGLIVTSACMAGEVANHLLADRLDQAREAAAWYAELFKGRYFLEVQAHTSEGQAGLNAKVLSLADDLGLPVVATNDAHFLKHEDHDAHDVLLCIGLGKDRNDKDRMQYDDGLYFKSADEIRPFFPGREDVLTNTLAIADSVDVQFEKKYYVPNFPLPTGIATENDLLVKLATEGAKERYGQPLPPHVQERLDYELGVITKTGYAGYFLITADFIKAARDRGIPVGPGRGSAAGSLVAYATRITDVCPLEFDLLFERFLNPERVSMPDVDVDFCFERRGEVIEYVRQKYGKDSVGQIVTFGTMKSRAAVKDVGRTLGFTPAETDALAKLIPNAPNNSLTVAEAIEQVPEVKQLYRNDERYQQLLDFAVKLEGLSRHTGVHAAGVVIAPGPIDDFVPICTQATKGSGSDGDERVIVTQYDMTALEKAGMLKMDFLGLTTLTVITDTIKNVKDRLGIEVTLEERGFTDEKTYQVLRAGRTGGVFQFESALATDVLKRMRCDRFDDLVASNALLRPGPLDAGMHNVYIRRKRGEEPTVYPLPELEPILSNTYGVITYQEQVMRIAQVLAGISLAEADVLRKAVGKKDAELIKKELGKFTEKAIAKGYDPKIIEELAGQIETFGRYGFNKCLTGDTEIYDAATGRLVRIADVYEKRASLGSVATCDVGTLRLTHGRVIDVMDNGVKPVFRLRTESGREIVATGNHPFLMIDGWRHLDAIAEGEHIAVPRSLPTGPRTAWPDHEVIALGHLLAEGNLGHPSGVYYYNQDEASVADFVGAAERFENVRCTRTTHKGTTSIYTGRVDRAQPNGIFEWARGLELLGKTATIKEIPPAAFSLPDAQIGMLLGRMWDGDGHVNAEDRSTYYATSSKRLAQQVQHLLLRLGILGRVREVTFGYARGPRVGYQVFVTGVENLRPFAERVGLHLVASAKRAAMAAMPVTALHGPSKDLVPVGPV
;
A
#
# COMPACT_ATOMS: atom_id res chain seq x y z
N MET A 1 -11.05 22.74 32.79
CA MET A 1 -10.10 23.83 32.44
C MET A 1 -9.21 23.26 31.34
N SER A 2 -9.12 23.91 30.17
CA SER A 2 -8.33 23.37 29.04
C SER A 2 -6.84 23.74 29.16
N PHE A 3 -5.98 23.12 28.35
CA PHE A 3 -4.53 23.26 28.35
C PHE A 3 -3.99 23.09 26.90
N VAL A 4 -2.90 23.76 26.55
CA VAL A 4 -2.21 23.61 25.26
C VAL A 4 -0.75 23.24 25.50
N HIS A 5 -0.28 22.16 24.88
CA HIS A 5 1.15 21.83 24.85
C HIS A 5 1.90 22.84 23.99
N LEU A 6 2.76 23.63 24.63
CA LEU A 6 3.62 24.63 23.99
C LEU A 6 5.08 24.18 23.84
N HIS A 7 5.44 23.04 24.44
CA HIS A 7 6.77 22.44 24.39
C HIS A 7 6.60 20.94 24.16
N CYS A 8 6.75 20.51 22.91
CA CYS A 8 6.49 19.14 22.47
C CYS A 8 7.40 18.79 21.29
N HIS A 9 8.05 17.64 21.38
CA HIS A 9 8.99 17.13 20.40
C HIS A 9 8.29 16.10 19.53
N SER A 10 8.49 16.22 18.22
CA SER A 10 8.03 15.25 17.23
C SER A 10 9.16 14.29 16.84
N GLU A 11 8.87 13.33 15.98
CA GLU A 11 9.86 12.45 15.37
C GLU A 11 10.97 13.18 14.58
N TYR A 12 10.82 14.49 14.35
CA TYR A 12 11.82 15.35 13.74
C TYR A 12 12.84 15.94 14.73
N SER A 13 12.66 15.72 16.03
CA SER A 13 13.77 15.71 17.00
C SER A 13 14.52 14.39 16.85
N LEU A 14 15.29 14.26 15.76
CA LEU A 14 15.79 12.98 15.20
C LEU A 14 16.59 12.07 16.17
N LEU A 15 17.03 12.59 17.32
CA LEU A 15 17.81 11.82 18.29
C LEU A 15 16.95 11.23 19.41
N ASP A 16 15.87 11.90 19.80
CA ASP A 16 15.17 11.69 21.06
C ASP A 16 13.65 11.92 20.99
N GLY A 17 13.09 12.39 19.88
CA GLY A 17 11.64 12.51 19.69
C GLY A 17 11.01 11.23 19.13
N ALA A 18 9.97 10.72 19.79
CA ALA A 18 9.25 9.50 19.39
C ALA A 18 7.80 9.76 18.93
N ASN A 19 7.37 11.03 18.92
CA ASN A 19 6.00 11.38 18.61
C ASN A 19 5.76 11.63 17.12
N ARG A 20 4.90 10.82 16.50
CA ARG A 20 4.44 11.11 15.13
C ARG A 20 3.49 12.28 15.13
N ILE A 21 3.54 13.07 14.06
CA ILE A 21 2.68 14.25 13.91
C ILE A 21 1.19 13.88 13.96
N ASP A 22 0.78 12.82 13.25
CA ASP A 22 -0.63 12.39 13.21
C ASP A 22 -1.14 11.92 14.58
N ASP A 23 -0.29 11.23 15.35
CA ASP A 23 -0.63 10.73 16.68
C ASP A 23 -0.77 11.87 17.69
N LEU A 24 0.11 12.87 17.63
CA LEU A 24 0.02 14.08 18.46
C LEU A 24 -1.27 14.85 18.20
N ILE A 25 -1.63 15.06 16.93
CA ILE A 25 -2.85 15.77 16.55
C ILE A 25 -4.08 14.99 17.04
N THR A 26 -4.11 13.67 16.81
CA THR A 26 -5.21 12.80 17.26
C THR A 26 -5.38 12.86 18.78
N ARG A 27 -4.27 12.83 19.52
CA ARG A 27 -4.29 12.89 20.98
C ARG A 27 -4.68 14.27 21.51
N ALA A 28 -4.24 15.35 20.84
CA ALA A 28 -4.68 16.71 21.14
C ALA A 28 -6.20 16.87 20.96
N GLN A 29 -6.77 16.33 19.87
CA GLN A 29 -8.22 16.29 19.68
C GLN A 29 -8.93 15.48 20.77
N HIS A 30 -8.38 14.31 21.13
CA HIS A 30 -8.94 13.48 22.19
C HIS A 30 -8.98 14.19 23.56
N PHE A 31 -7.98 15.03 23.85
CA PHE A 31 -7.92 15.86 25.05
C PHE A 31 -8.61 17.22 24.91
N GLU A 32 -9.34 17.45 23.80
CA GLU A 32 -10.04 18.70 23.52
C GLU A 32 -9.13 19.95 23.59
N MET A 33 -7.88 19.80 23.17
CA MET A 33 -6.93 20.90 23.11
C MET A 33 -7.18 21.73 21.83
N PRO A 34 -7.41 23.05 21.94
CA PRO A 34 -7.72 23.89 20.78
C PRO A 34 -6.52 24.13 19.86
N ALA A 35 -5.30 23.97 20.41
CA ALA A 35 -4.04 24.21 19.72
C ALA A 35 -2.96 23.22 20.18
N LEU A 36 -1.88 23.15 19.41
CA LEU A 36 -0.69 22.36 19.71
C LEU A 36 0.54 23.07 19.14
N ALA A 37 1.63 23.13 19.90
CA ALA A 37 2.95 23.51 19.40
C ALA A 37 3.83 22.29 19.12
N ILE A 38 4.63 22.36 18.07
CA ILE A 38 5.79 21.48 17.87
C ILE A 38 7.05 22.35 17.95
N THR A 39 7.97 21.95 18.82
CA THR A 39 9.18 22.69 19.19
C THR A 39 10.41 21.79 19.11
N ASP A 40 10.66 21.25 17.93
CA ASP A 40 11.76 20.30 17.74
C ASP A 40 13.15 20.92 18.02
N HIS A 41 14.10 20.07 18.39
CA HIS A 41 15.45 20.50 18.77
C HIS A 41 16.22 21.17 17.63
N GLY A 42 16.36 22.49 17.72
CA GLY A 42 17.17 23.32 16.85
C GLY A 42 16.78 23.31 15.37
N ASN A 43 15.58 22.83 15.04
CA ASN A 43 15.14 22.63 13.65
C ASN A 43 13.64 22.90 13.50
N MET A 44 13.20 23.01 12.25
CA MET A 44 11.82 23.22 11.84
C MET A 44 11.38 22.16 10.81
N HIS A 45 11.98 20.97 10.79
CA HIS A 45 11.70 19.95 9.77
C HIS A 45 10.20 19.61 9.68
N ALA A 46 9.52 19.52 10.82
CA ALA A 46 8.10 19.18 10.94
C ALA A 46 7.13 20.31 10.49
N ALA A 47 7.59 21.57 10.43
CA ALA A 47 6.70 22.73 10.56
C ALA A 47 5.60 22.78 9.48
N TRP A 48 5.95 22.52 8.21
CA TRP A 48 4.98 22.58 7.12
C TRP A 48 4.00 21.40 7.14
N GLU A 49 4.51 20.19 7.35
CA GLU A 49 3.69 18.98 7.45
C GLU A 49 2.71 19.08 8.63
N PHE A 50 3.21 19.49 9.79
CA PHE A 50 2.43 19.69 11.00
C PHE A 50 1.30 20.70 10.80
N GLN A 51 1.61 21.86 10.24
CA GLN A 51 0.62 22.90 9.99
C GLN A 51 -0.54 22.39 9.14
N GLU A 52 -0.24 21.70 8.04
CA GLU A 52 -1.26 21.22 7.11
C GLU A 52 -2.15 20.16 7.77
N LYS A 53 -1.53 19.19 8.44
CA LYS A 53 -2.24 18.11 9.13
C LYS A 53 -3.10 18.65 10.27
N ALA A 54 -2.56 19.54 11.11
CA ALA A 54 -3.27 20.13 12.24
C ALA A 54 -4.45 20.98 11.78
N LYS A 55 -4.26 21.87 10.78
CA LYS A 55 -5.35 22.67 10.19
C LYS A 55 -6.46 21.79 9.61
N LYS A 56 -6.10 20.70 8.92
CA LYS A 56 -7.06 19.74 8.37
C LYS A 56 -7.86 19.02 9.46
N ALA A 57 -7.25 18.76 10.60
CA ALA A 57 -7.89 18.16 11.77
C ALA A 57 -8.65 19.17 12.66
N GLY A 58 -8.60 20.47 12.35
CA GLY A 58 -9.24 21.51 13.16
C GLY A 58 -8.50 21.84 14.47
N VAL A 59 -7.24 21.44 14.61
CA VAL A 59 -6.36 21.84 15.72
C VAL A 59 -5.48 23.00 15.26
N LYS A 60 -5.41 24.09 16.02
CA LYS A 60 -4.59 25.26 15.65
C LYS A 60 -3.08 24.93 15.79
N PRO A 61 -2.29 24.95 14.70
CA PRO A 61 -0.85 24.71 14.81
C PRO A 61 -0.12 25.94 15.32
N ILE A 62 0.82 25.73 16.24
CA ILE A 62 1.79 26.72 16.71
C ILE A 62 3.17 26.24 16.25
N LEU A 63 3.79 26.99 15.33
CA LEU A 63 5.09 26.64 14.79
C LEU A 63 6.18 27.14 15.73
N GLY A 64 7.07 26.25 16.18
CA GLY A 64 8.16 26.62 17.07
C GLY A 64 9.42 25.82 16.82
N MET A 65 10.42 26.10 17.66
CA MET A 65 11.63 25.30 17.79
C MET A 65 12.19 25.46 19.21
N GLU A 66 12.80 24.40 19.74
CA GLU A 66 13.64 24.53 20.93
C GLU A 66 15.08 24.82 20.49
N ALA A 67 15.47 26.10 20.56
CA ALA A 67 16.74 26.59 20.09
C ALA A 67 17.89 26.25 21.05
N TYR A 68 19.06 25.92 20.49
CA TYR A 68 20.29 25.87 21.25
C TYR A 68 20.93 27.26 21.31
N VAL A 69 21.06 27.87 22.48
CA VAL A 69 21.64 29.22 22.65
C VAL A 69 23.06 29.11 23.20
N ALA A 70 24.04 29.63 22.48
CA ALA A 70 25.41 29.70 22.97
C ALA A 70 25.53 30.68 24.16
N PRO A 71 26.31 30.36 25.21
CA PRO A 71 26.55 31.28 26.32
C PRO A 71 27.30 32.58 25.91
N GLY A 72 27.90 32.58 24.73
CA GLY A 72 28.62 33.71 24.13
C GLY A 72 28.48 33.67 22.62
N ASP A 73 29.54 33.99 21.86
CA ASP A 73 29.51 33.97 20.40
C ASP A 73 29.25 32.54 19.86
N ARG A 74 28.18 32.39 19.06
CA ARG A 74 27.77 31.14 18.40
C ARG A 74 28.87 30.49 17.55
N ARG A 75 29.83 31.27 17.05
CA ARG A 75 30.96 30.84 16.21
C ARG A 75 32.12 30.26 17.00
N THR A 76 32.11 30.40 18.32
CA THR A 76 33.16 29.83 19.19
C THR A 76 33.17 28.31 19.12
N ARG A 77 34.36 27.69 18.94
CA ARG A 77 34.57 26.23 18.82
C ARG A 77 35.52 25.66 19.89
N GLY A 78 35.39 26.14 21.13
CA GLY A 78 36.20 25.68 22.27
C GLY A 78 35.67 24.40 22.93
N ARG A 79 36.54 23.66 23.60
CA ARG A 79 36.13 22.55 24.48
C ARG A 79 35.55 23.15 25.77
N PRO A 80 34.27 22.92 26.10
CA PRO A 80 33.71 23.41 27.35
C PRO A 80 34.39 22.73 28.55
N ALA A 81 34.28 23.34 29.73
CA ALA A 81 34.73 22.71 30.97
C ALA A 81 34.01 21.34 31.15
N PRO A 82 34.67 20.32 31.73
CA PRO A 82 34.04 19.04 32.00
C PRO A 82 32.71 19.22 32.75
N GLY A 83 31.63 18.61 32.23
CA GLY A 83 30.29 18.71 32.82
C GLY A 83 29.45 19.92 32.41
N VAL A 84 29.99 20.87 31.64
CA VAL A 84 29.24 22.05 31.17
C VAL A 84 28.83 21.86 29.71
N LYS A 85 27.52 21.93 29.43
CA LYS A 85 27.02 21.93 28.04
C LYS A 85 27.43 23.25 27.36
N PRO A 86 27.86 23.23 26.08
CA PRO A 86 28.29 24.43 25.36
C PRO A 86 27.11 25.28 24.81
N TYR A 87 25.91 25.09 25.37
CA TYR A 87 24.67 25.73 24.98
C TYR A 87 23.62 25.61 26.10
N TYR A 88 22.62 26.48 26.05
CA TYR A 88 21.36 26.41 26.79
C TYR A 88 20.20 26.09 25.84
N HIS A 89 19.05 25.70 26.37
CA HIS A 89 17.81 25.56 25.62
C HIS A 89 16.95 26.82 25.74
N LEU A 90 16.18 27.13 24.70
CA LEU A 90 15.22 28.23 24.67
C LEU A 90 14.09 27.91 23.69
N VAL A 91 12.84 27.90 24.14
CA VAL A 91 11.71 27.63 23.25
C VAL A 91 11.27 28.92 22.58
N LEU A 92 11.16 28.89 21.26
CA LEU A 92 10.72 30.00 20.42
C LEU A 92 9.48 29.58 19.64
N LEU A 93 8.43 30.39 19.68
CA LEU A 93 7.16 30.17 18.99
C LEU A 93 6.88 31.33 18.04
N ALA A 94 6.43 31.03 16.82
CA ALA A 94 5.99 32.04 15.88
C ALA A 94 4.58 32.52 16.25
N ARG A 95 4.46 33.79 16.63
CA ARG A 95 3.17 34.44 16.84
C ARG A 95 2.49 34.77 15.52
N ASP A 96 3.24 35.18 14.53
CA ASP A 96 2.74 35.66 13.24
C ASP A 96 3.69 35.25 12.10
N LEU A 97 3.36 35.62 10.85
CA LEU A 97 4.19 35.29 9.69
C LEU A 97 5.60 35.90 9.78
N GLN A 98 5.76 37.06 10.43
CA GLN A 98 7.09 37.65 10.66
C GLN A 98 7.88 36.82 11.68
N GLY A 99 7.23 36.33 12.72
CA GLY A 99 7.78 35.36 13.66
C GLY A 99 8.24 34.07 12.96
N TYR A 100 7.44 33.52 12.06
CA TYR A 100 7.82 32.35 11.27
C TYR A 100 9.10 32.59 10.45
N LYS A 101 9.19 33.73 9.74
CA LYS A 101 10.39 34.11 8.97
C LYS A 101 11.62 34.24 9.88
N ASN A 102 11.44 34.85 11.05
CA ASN A 102 12.51 34.99 12.03
C ASN A 102 12.96 33.64 12.59
N LEU A 103 12.04 32.71 12.89
CA LEU A 103 12.39 31.33 13.25
C LEU A 103 13.20 30.65 12.14
N SER A 104 12.73 30.74 10.90
CA SER A 104 13.41 30.20 9.71
C SER A 104 14.85 30.72 9.61
N LYS A 105 15.07 32.02 9.81
CA LYS A 105 16.41 32.62 9.83
C LYS A 105 17.26 32.14 10.99
N LEU A 106 16.70 32.10 12.21
CA LEU A 106 17.43 31.67 13.40
C LEU A 106 17.91 30.21 13.28
N THR A 107 17.04 29.27 12.86
CA THR A 107 17.46 27.87 12.66
C THR A 107 18.52 27.77 11.55
N SER A 108 18.32 28.48 10.44
CA SER A 108 19.24 28.47 9.30
C SER A 108 20.63 28.95 9.67
N LEU A 109 20.73 30.10 10.35
CA LEU A 109 22.00 30.65 10.84
C LEU A 109 22.63 29.77 11.93
N GLY A 110 21.81 29.08 12.73
CA GLY A 110 22.28 28.05 13.66
C GLY A 110 23.03 26.92 12.95
N TYR A 111 22.55 26.49 11.78
CA TYR A 111 23.20 25.45 10.96
C TYR A 111 24.36 25.94 10.10
N THR A 112 24.31 27.16 9.58
CA THR A 112 25.33 27.69 8.64
C THR A 112 26.48 28.36 9.37
N GLU A 113 26.23 29.13 10.44
CA GLU A 113 27.26 29.85 11.21
C GLU A 113 27.53 29.21 12.58
N GLY A 114 26.48 28.76 13.26
CA GLY A 114 26.50 28.38 14.67
C GLY A 114 26.84 26.92 14.98
N PHE A 115 26.94 26.08 13.95
CA PHE A 115 27.00 24.64 14.12
C PHE A 115 28.33 24.18 14.72
N TYR A 116 28.28 23.66 15.95
CA TYR A 116 29.40 23.00 16.61
C TYR A 116 29.12 21.50 16.74
N THR A 117 28.54 21.07 17.87
CA THR A 117 27.90 19.75 18.02
C THR A 117 26.41 19.81 17.72
N LYS A 118 25.81 20.99 17.86
CA LYS A 118 24.41 21.34 17.64
C LYS A 118 24.33 22.68 16.89
N PRO A 119 23.23 22.98 16.17
CA PRO A 119 23.02 24.27 15.51
C PRO A 119 22.70 25.35 16.56
N ARG A 120 23.68 26.16 16.94
CA ARG A 120 23.52 27.14 18.03
C ARG A 120 23.28 28.55 17.52
N ILE A 121 22.36 29.27 18.13
CA ILE A 121 22.20 30.73 17.98
C ILE A 121 22.85 31.45 19.17
N ASP A 122 22.74 32.78 19.22
CA ASP A 122 23.19 33.58 20.35
C ASP A 122 22.28 34.80 20.57
N ARG A 123 22.60 35.57 21.61
CA ARG A 123 21.86 36.79 21.98
C ARG A 123 21.89 37.88 20.89
N GLU A 124 22.93 37.93 20.06
CA GLU A 124 23.03 38.87 18.92
C GLU A 124 21.96 38.54 17.88
N LEU A 125 21.87 37.28 17.47
CA LEU A 125 20.85 36.83 16.52
C LEU A 125 19.44 36.96 17.10
N LEU A 126 19.25 36.61 18.38
CA LEU A 126 17.96 36.77 19.04
C LEU A 126 17.51 38.24 19.05
N ALA A 127 18.42 39.17 19.34
CA ALA A 127 18.10 40.60 19.31
C ALA A 127 17.68 41.05 17.91
N LYS A 128 18.42 40.62 16.88
CA LYS A 128 18.16 40.96 15.47
C LYS A 128 16.86 40.38 14.93
N TYR A 129 16.50 39.15 15.30
CA TYR A 129 15.34 38.42 14.78
C TYR A 129 14.27 38.19 15.86
N SER A 130 14.06 39.17 16.75
CA SER A 130 13.15 39.07 17.90
C SER A 130 11.67 39.34 17.57
N GLU A 131 11.38 40.04 16.48
CA GLU A 131 10.01 40.44 16.11
C GLU A 131 9.11 39.21 15.85
N GLY A 132 7.85 39.27 16.27
CA GLY A 132 6.87 38.21 16.01
C GLY A 132 7.10 36.88 16.76
N LEU A 133 8.12 36.78 17.62
CA LEU A 133 8.39 35.60 18.44
C LEU A 133 7.79 35.68 19.84
N ILE A 134 7.26 34.57 20.34
CA ILE A 134 6.96 34.32 21.75
C ILE A 134 8.02 33.37 22.29
N VAL A 135 8.49 33.60 23.52
CA VAL A 135 9.63 32.89 24.09
C VAL A 135 9.28 32.35 25.46
N THR A 136 9.61 31.08 25.71
CA THR A 136 9.52 30.48 27.05
C THR A 136 10.90 30.05 27.53
N SER A 137 11.13 30.06 28.86
CA SER A 137 12.46 29.82 29.45
C SER A 137 12.99 28.38 29.32
N ALA A 138 12.23 27.49 28.66
CA ALA A 138 12.55 26.09 28.35
C ALA A 138 12.67 25.18 29.59
N CYS A 139 13.28 24.01 29.37
CA CYS A 139 13.46 22.95 30.35
C CYS A 139 14.59 23.22 31.36
N MET A 140 14.96 22.20 32.16
CA MET A 140 16.09 22.27 33.09
C MET A 140 17.43 22.67 32.43
N ALA A 141 17.56 22.50 31.11
CA ALA A 141 18.73 22.92 30.33
C ALA A 141 18.67 24.39 29.86
N GLY A 142 17.61 25.13 30.18
CA GLY A 142 17.47 26.55 29.90
C GLY A 142 18.43 27.41 30.74
N GLU A 143 18.75 28.61 30.24
CA GLU A 143 19.74 29.51 30.89
C GLU A 143 19.30 29.91 32.31
N VAL A 144 18.04 30.32 32.48
CA VAL A 144 17.48 30.70 33.78
C VAL A 144 17.43 29.50 34.72
N ALA A 145 16.93 28.36 34.25
CA ALA A 145 16.84 27.14 35.05
C ALA A 145 18.22 26.64 35.51
N ASN A 146 19.23 26.69 34.64
CA ASN A 146 20.60 26.31 34.98
C ASN A 146 21.20 27.19 36.08
N HIS A 147 20.92 28.50 36.07
CA HIS A 147 21.34 29.40 37.14
C HIS A 147 20.61 29.11 38.45
N LEU A 148 19.29 28.85 38.41
CA LEU A 148 18.50 28.52 39.60
C LEU A 148 18.87 27.18 40.25
N LEU A 149 19.19 26.16 39.44
CA LEU A 149 19.67 24.86 39.92
C LEU A 149 21.05 24.95 40.58
N ALA A 150 21.88 25.89 40.13
CA ALA A 150 23.19 26.17 40.70
C ALA A 150 23.17 27.24 41.82
N ASP A 151 21.98 27.59 42.33
CA ASP A 151 21.76 28.61 43.37
C ASP A 151 22.35 30.01 43.04
N ARG A 152 22.45 30.33 41.75
CA ARG A 152 22.96 31.59 41.19
C ARG A 152 21.81 32.56 40.88
N LEU A 153 21.14 33.04 41.93
CA LEU A 153 19.91 33.85 41.80
C LEU A 153 20.11 35.16 41.02
N ASP A 154 21.20 35.88 41.25
CA ASP A 154 21.46 37.16 40.57
C ASP A 154 21.63 36.97 39.06
N GLN A 155 22.35 35.92 38.65
CA GLN A 155 22.52 35.58 37.23
C GLN A 155 21.21 35.10 36.60
N ALA A 156 20.39 34.33 37.34
CA ALA A 156 19.06 33.93 36.87
C ALA A 156 18.16 35.16 36.64
N ARG A 157 18.19 36.12 37.56
CA ARG A 157 17.46 37.39 37.48
C ARG A 157 17.93 38.23 36.29
N GLU A 158 19.25 38.37 36.11
CA GLU A 158 19.82 39.10 34.98
C GLU A 158 19.42 38.49 33.63
N ALA A 159 19.52 37.17 33.49
CA ALA A 159 19.12 36.47 32.28
C ALA A 159 17.62 36.65 31.98
N ALA A 160 16.74 36.42 32.98
CA ALA A 160 15.30 36.58 32.83
C ALA A 160 14.91 38.03 32.46
N ALA A 161 15.54 39.02 33.10
CA ALA A 161 15.32 40.44 32.79
C ALA A 161 15.75 40.79 31.35
N TRP A 162 16.87 40.24 30.89
CA TRP A 162 17.34 40.46 29.51
C TRP A 162 16.34 39.93 28.48
N TYR A 163 15.84 38.70 28.65
CA TYR A 163 14.82 38.15 27.76
C TYR A 163 13.49 38.93 27.85
N ALA A 164 13.09 39.32 29.05
CA ALA A 164 11.86 40.09 29.26
C ALA A 164 11.90 41.46 28.56
N GLU A 165 13.05 42.14 28.58
CA GLU A 165 13.21 43.43 27.89
C GLU A 165 13.19 43.24 26.37
N LEU A 166 13.93 42.25 25.85
CA LEU A 166 13.98 41.98 24.42
C LEU A 166 12.63 41.52 23.85
N PHE A 167 11.95 40.63 24.56
CA PHE A 167 10.65 40.07 24.19
C PHE A 167 9.54 40.66 25.05
N LYS A 168 9.47 41.99 25.14
CA LYS A 168 8.49 42.71 25.96
C LYS A 168 7.06 42.24 25.70
N GLY A 169 6.40 41.75 26.76
CA GLY A 169 5.05 41.18 26.70
C GLY A 169 4.92 39.84 25.96
N ARG A 170 6.06 39.20 25.62
CA ARG A 170 6.15 37.96 24.83
C ARG A 170 7.14 36.95 25.43
N TYR A 171 7.68 37.22 26.62
CA TYR A 171 8.53 36.31 27.38
C TYR A 171 7.78 35.71 28.56
N PHE A 172 7.86 34.40 28.70
CA PHE A 172 7.21 33.64 29.76
C PHE A 172 8.25 32.76 30.46
N LEU A 173 8.21 32.73 31.78
CA LEU A 173 8.95 31.73 32.54
C LEU A 173 8.21 30.38 32.46
N GLU A 174 8.95 29.30 32.32
CA GLU A 174 8.41 27.97 32.07
C GLU A 174 8.54 27.09 33.32
N VAL A 175 7.45 26.42 33.66
CA VAL A 175 7.40 25.38 34.70
C VAL A 175 6.90 24.09 34.10
N GLN A 176 7.49 22.96 34.51
CA GLN A 176 7.25 21.67 33.84
C GLN A 176 6.58 20.66 34.79
N ALA A 177 5.62 19.90 34.25
CA ALA A 177 4.72 19.04 35.01
C ALA A 177 5.16 17.57 35.09
N HIS A 178 6.45 17.30 35.36
CA HIS A 178 7.00 15.94 35.50
C HIS A 178 7.75 15.75 36.82
N THR A 179 8.09 14.49 37.11
CA THR A 179 8.61 14.03 38.41
C THR A 179 10.11 13.87 38.46
N SER A 180 10.82 14.33 37.43
CA SER A 180 12.29 14.31 37.37
C SER A 180 12.91 14.92 38.62
N GLU A 181 14.03 14.33 39.05
CA GLU A 181 14.75 14.76 40.24
C GLU A 181 15.10 16.25 40.18
N GLY A 182 14.70 17.01 41.19
CA GLY A 182 14.93 18.46 41.28
C GLY A 182 13.87 19.34 40.58
N GLN A 183 12.96 18.79 39.77
CA GLN A 183 11.98 19.59 39.01
C GLN A 183 11.01 20.37 39.90
N ALA A 184 10.47 19.76 40.95
CA ALA A 184 9.54 20.44 41.87
C ALA A 184 10.20 21.63 42.59
N GLY A 185 11.46 21.47 43.00
CA GLY A 185 12.25 22.54 43.61
C GLY A 185 12.57 23.66 42.61
N LEU A 186 12.87 23.31 41.36
CA LEU A 186 13.07 24.28 40.28
C LEU A 186 11.78 25.06 39.98
N ASN A 187 10.62 24.39 39.87
CA ASN A 187 9.33 25.04 39.65
C ASN A 187 9.05 26.08 40.74
N ALA A 188 9.29 25.76 42.01
CA ALA A 188 9.11 26.71 43.12
C ALA A 188 10.03 27.93 43.00
N LYS A 189 11.31 27.72 42.63
CA LYS A 189 12.27 28.82 42.39
C LYS A 189 11.87 29.69 41.19
N VAL A 190 11.37 29.09 40.12
CA VAL A 190 10.90 29.81 38.92
C VAL A 190 9.67 30.65 39.26
N LEU A 191 8.69 30.10 39.99
CA LEU A 191 7.50 30.84 40.43
C LEU A 191 7.88 32.04 41.32
N SER A 192 8.80 31.84 42.27
CA SER A 192 9.30 32.94 43.11
C SER A 192 10.01 34.02 42.29
N LEU A 193 10.85 33.63 41.31
CA LEU A 193 11.53 34.59 40.43
C LEU A 193 10.54 35.35 39.56
N ALA A 194 9.48 34.68 39.09
CA ALA A 194 8.42 35.28 38.30
C ALA A 194 7.65 36.33 39.08
N ASP A 195 7.28 36.02 40.33
CA ASP A 195 6.57 36.94 41.22
C ASP A 195 7.44 38.16 41.56
N ASP A 196 8.75 37.97 41.79
CA ASP A 196 9.72 39.04 42.04
C ASP A 196 9.88 40.00 40.84
N LEU A 197 9.85 39.47 39.61
CA LEU A 197 10.07 40.23 38.39
C LEU A 197 8.77 40.70 37.71
N GLY A 198 7.61 40.26 38.20
CA GLY A 198 6.32 40.51 37.57
C GLY A 198 6.19 39.86 36.18
N LEU A 199 6.82 38.71 35.96
CA LEU A 199 6.80 38.00 34.67
C LEU A 199 5.70 36.93 34.64
N PRO A 200 5.05 36.72 33.49
CA PRO A 200 4.06 35.65 33.36
C PRO A 200 4.74 34.28 33.32
N VAL A 201 4.03 33.25 33.81
CA VAL A 201 4.51 31.87 33.88
C VAL A 201 3.61 30.96 33.06
N VAL A 202 4.18 29.96 32.39
CA VAL A 202 3.44 28.99 31.58
C VAL A 202 3.81 27.56 31.95
N ALA A 203 2.82 26.67 32.01
CA ALA A 203 3.04 25.24 32.22
C ALA A 203 3.31 24.51 30.91
N THR A 204 4.27 23.60 30.92
CA THR A 204 4.58 22.67 29.83
C THR A 204 4.90 21.28 30.38
N ASN A 205 5.20 20.32 29.50
CA ASN A 205 5.67 18.98 29.93
C ASN A 205 6.83 18.43 29.10
N ASP A 206 7.36 19.20 28.14
CA ASP A 206 8.49 18.78 27.30
C ASP A 206 8.32 17.36 26.72
N ALA A 207 7.17 17.13 26.07
CA ALA A 207 6.73 15.80 25.72
C ALA A 207 7.59 15.21 24.58
N HIS A 208 8.22 14.06 24.83
CA HIS A 208 9.07 13.34 23.87
C HIS A 208 8.44 12.04 23.35
N PHE A 209 7.46 11.50 24.06
CA PHE A 209 6.71 10.30 23.68
C PHE A 209 5.21 10.44 24.00
N LEU A 210 4.37 9.57 23.44
CA LEU A 210 2.94 9.88 23.32
C LEU A 210 2.18 9.54 24.60
N LYS A 211 2.44 8.38 25.19
CA LYS A 211 1.81 7.88 26.41
C LYS A 211 2.85 7.45 27.42
N HIS A 212 2.49 7.43 28.70
CA HIS A 212 3.35 6.91 29.76
C HIS A 212 3.91 5.50 29.47
N GLU A 213 3.08 4.60 28.90
CA GLU A 213 3.48 3.23 28.50
C GLU A 213 4.54 3.17 27.38
N ASP A 214 4.78 4.27 26.65
CA ASP A 214 5.76 4.33 25.56
C ASP A 214 7.18 4.67 26.05
N HIS A 215 7.37 4.93 27.35
CA HIS A 215 8.66 5.30 27.95
C HIS A 215 9.77 4.29 27.63
N ASP A 216 9.50 2.99 27.78
CA ASP A 216 10.48 1.94 27.50
C ASP A 216 10.87 1.88 26.01
N ALA A 217 9.93 2.15 25.11
CA ALA A 217 10.21 2.20 23.67
C ALA A 217 11.05 3.44 23.32
N HIS A 218 10.75 4.59 23.95
CA HIS A 218 11.54 5.82 23.84
C HIS A 218 12.97 5.64 24.38
N ASP A 219 13.13 4.94 25.50
CA ASP A 219 14.43 4.60 26.07
C ASP A 219 15.30 3.79 25.08
N VAL A 220 14.68 2.84 24.37
CA VAL A 220 15.34 2.09 23.29
C VAL A 220 15.69 2.99 22.11
N LEU A 221 14.82 3.92 21.72
CA LEU A 221 15.10 4.91 20.67
C LEU A 221 16.34 5.75 21.01
N LEU A 222 16.44 6.26 22.24
CA LEU A 222 17.62 7.00 22.72
C LEU A 222 18.89 6.18 22.61
N CYS A 223 18.84 4.91 23.03
CA CYS A 223 19.97 4.00 22.93
C CYS A 223 20.38 3.76 21.47
N ILE A 224 19.42 3.63 20.55
CA ILE A 224 19.66 3.51 19.10
C ILE A 224 20.37 4.76 18.57
N GLY A 225 19.89 5.96 18.92
CA GLY A 225 20.43 7.25 18.49
C GLY A 225 21.83 7.54 19.03
N LEU A 226 22.09 7.16 20.29
CA LEU A 226 23.39 7.33 20.95
C LEU A 226 24.38 6.20 20.63
N GLY A 227 23.94 5.11 19.98
CA GLY A 227 24.77 3.95 19.70
C GLY A 227 25.22 3.22 20.97
N LYS A 228 24.35 3.17 21.99
CA LYS A 228 24.59 2.55 23.29
C LYS A 228 23.70 1.32 23.48
N ASP A 229 24.14 0.38 24.31
CA ASP A 229 23.32 -0.76 24.71
C ASP A 229 22.38 -0.36 25.87
N ARG A 230 21.20 -0.98 25.96
CA ARG A 230 20.22 -0.68 27.02
C ARG A 230 20.76 -0.96 28.44
N ASN A 231 21.74 -1.85 28.57
CA ASN A 231 22.35 -2.23 29.84
C ASN A 231 23.57 -1.37 30.23
N ASP A 232 23.99 -0.41 29.42
CA ASP A 232 25.07 0.52 29.76
C ASP A 232 24.62 1.41 30.95
N LYS A 233 25.42 1.46 32.02
CA LYS A 233 25.10 2.21 33.25
C LYS A 233 25.29 3.72 33.11
N ASP A 234 26.13 4.16 32.16
CA ASP A 234 26.46 5.56 31.94
C ASP A 234 25.66 6.17 30.77
N ARG A 235 24.54 5.53 30.38
CA ARG A 235 23.69 5.98 29.27
C ARG A 235 22.72 7.08 29.72
N MET A 236 22.34 7.93 28.76
CA MET A 236 21.29 8.93 28.98
C MET A 236 19.93 8.25 29.11
N GLN A 237 19.13 8.68 30.10
CA GLN A 237 17.78 8.21 30.38
C GLN A 237 16.88 9.41 30.64
N TYR A 238 15.65 9.33 30.14
CA TYR A 238 14.61 10.32 30.38
C TYR A 238 13.64 9.81 31.46
N ASP A 239 12.97 10.75 32.14
CA ASP A 239 11.92 10.44 33.11
C ASP A 239 10.66 9.93 32.41
N ASP A 240 9.94 9.00 33.05
CA ASP A 240 8.70 8.41 32.52
C ASP A 240 7.51 9.40 32.48
N GLY A 241 7.67 10.58 33.08
CA GLY A 241 6.73 11.68 33.05
C GLY A 241 6.75 12.53 31.78
N LEU A 242 7.70 12.36 30.86
CA LEU A 242 7.87 13.21 29.67
C LEU A 242 6.99 12.78 28.47
N TYR A 243 5.74 12.42 28.75
CA TYR A 243 4.74 12.05 27.73
C TYR A 243 3.71 13.17 27.45
N PHE A 244 2.90 12.99 26.41
CA PHE A 244 1.82 13.93 26.07
C PHE A 244 0.63 13.78 27.04
N LYS A 245 0.59 14.64 28.07
CA LYS A 245 -0.40 14.69 29.16
C LYS A 245 -1.66 15.51 28.84
N SER A 246 -2.76 15.17 29.49
CA SER A 246 -4.00 15.95 29.54
C SER A 246 -3.93 17.10 30.55
N ALA A 247 -4.90 18.03 30.48
CA ALA A 247 -5.01 19.14 31.44
C ALA A 247 -5.20 18.64 32.89
N ASP A 248 -5.95 17.56 33.07
CA ASP A 248 -6.25 16.97 34.37
C ASP A 248 -5.02 16.31 35.02
N GLU A 249 -4.07 15.82 34.20
CA GLU A 249 -2.79 15.31 34.67
C GLU A 249 -1.80 16.43 35.03
N ILE A 250 -1.88 17.58 34.36
CA ILE A 250 -0.95 18.71 34.57
C ILE A 250 -1.36 19.57 35.78
N ARG A 251 -2.65 19.84 35.94
CA ARG A 251 -3.17 20.74 37.00
C ARG A 251 -2.67 20.40 38.42
N PRO A 252 -2.58 19.13 38.85
CA PRO A 252 -2.12 18.78 40.19
C PRO A 252 -0.68 19.21 40.51
N PHE A 253 0.17 19.46 39.50
CA PHE A 253 1.55 19.91 39.70
C PHE A 253 1.66 21.38 40.13
N PHE A 254 0.59 22.18 39.94
CA PHE A 254 0.59 23.63 40.19
C PHE A 254 -0.58 24.06 41.09
N PRO A 255 -0.66 23.56 42.33
CA PRO A 255 -1.76 23.89 43.23
C PRO A 255 -1.81 25.39 43.53
N GLY A 256 -2.97 26.02 43.29
CA GLY A 256 -3.17 27.46 43.52
C GLY A 256 -2.57 28.38 42.45
N ARG A 257 -1.96 27.84 41.39
CA ARG A 257 -1.39 28.58 40.26
C ARG A 257 -2.02 28.17 38.93
N GLU A 258 -3.35 28.19 38.86
CA GLU A 258 -4.09 27.82 37.65
C GLU A 258 -3.80 28.78 36.46
N ASP A 259 -3.30 29.97 36.75
CA ASP A 259 -2.85 30.96 35.78
C ASP A 259 -1.83 30.40 34.78
N VAL A 260 -0.96 29.49 35.22
CA VAL A 260 0.07 28.91 34.33
C VAL A 260 -0.51 28.05 33.22
N LEU A 261 -1.69 27.44 33.44
CA LEU A 261 -2.43 26.72 32.41
C LEU A 261 -3.21 27.70 31.53
N THR A 262 -3.87 28.70 32.11
CA THR A 262 -4.59 29.73 31.33
C THR A 262 -3.67 30.49 30.39
N ASN A 263 -2.43 30.75 30.79
CA ASN A 263 -1.43 31.42 29.96
C ASN A 263 -1.07 30.59 28.70
N THR A 264 -1.17 29.25 28.75
CA THR A 264 -0.99 28.41 27.54
C THR A 264 -2.04 28.72 26.48
N LEU A 265 -3.30 28.89 26.90
CA LEU A 265 -4.41 29.24 26.04
C LEU A 265 -4.27 30.67 25.52
N ALA A 266 -3.86 31.61 26.37
CA ALA A 266 -3.63 33.00 25.95
C ALA A 266 -2.54 33.11 24.88
N ILE A 267 -1.45 32.34 25.00
CA ILE A 267 -0.43 32.23 23.96
C ILE A 267 -1.06 31.67 22.68
N ALA A 268 -1.77 30.54 22.78
CA ALA A 268 -2.43 29.93 21.63
C ALA A 268 -3.38 30.89 20.91
N ASP A 269 -4.15 31.68 21.65
CA ASP A 269 -5.08 32.69 21.10
C ASP A 269 -4.34 33.81 20.38
N SER A 270 -3.18 34.23 20.87
CA SER A 270 -2.36 35.30 20.28
C SER A 270 -1.66 34.91 18.98
N VAL A 271 -1.54 33.62 18.67
CA VAL A 271 -0.87 33.12 17.46
C VAL A 271 -1.79 33.27 16.24
N ASP A 272 -1.33 33.91 15.17
CA ASP A 272 -2.02 33.98 13.89
C ASP A 272 -1.01 33.89 12.74
N VAL A 273 -0.69 32.65 12.34
CA VAL A 273 0.20 32.38 11.21
C VAL A 273 -0.61 31.96 9.98
N GLN A 274 -0.76 32.90 9.06
CA GLN A 274 -1.42 32.69 7.77
C GLN A 274 -0.38 32.67 6.65
N PHE A 275 -0.49 31.65 5.80
CA PHE A 275 0.33 31.52 4.60
C PHE A 275 -0.53 31.79 3.39
N GLU A 276 -0.06 32.71 2.55
CA GLU A 276 -0.62 32.90 1.23
C GLU A 276 -0.04 31.87 0.27
N LYS A 277 -0.88 31.32 -0.62
CA LYS A 277 -0.39 30.43 -1.67
C LYS A 277 0.32 31.28 -2.73
N LYS A 278 1.65 31.39 -2.61
CA LYS A 278 2.52 32.09 -3.53
C LYS A 278 3.60 31.16 -4.04
N TYR A 279 3.88 31.25 -5.34
CA TYR A 279 5.01 30.54 -5.95
C TYR A 279 6.24 31.46 -5.99
N TYR A 280 7.38 30.93 -5.55
CA TYR A 280 8.67 31.62 -5.56
C TYR A 280 9.48 31.12 -6.75
N VAL A 281 9.28 31.78 -7.90
CA VAL A 281 10.00 31.47 -9.14
C VAL A 281 11.30 32.28 -9.17
N PRO A 282 12.45 31.70 -9.56
CA PRO A 282 13.69 32.44 -9.68
C PRO A 282 13.67 33.40 -10.87
N ASN A 283 14.43 34.49 -10.75
CA ASN A 283 14.60 35.46 -11.83
C ASN A 283 15.72 35.00 -12.79
N PHE A 284 15.47 35.08 -14.09
CA PHE A 284 16.47 34.83 -15.11
C PHE A 284 17.27 36.11 -15.42
N PRO A 285 18.62 36.07 -15.43
CA PRO A 285 19.42 37.23 -15.80
C PRO A 285 19.23 37.59 -17.28
N LEU A 286 18.63 38.75 -17.55
CA LEU A 286 18.29 39.19 -18.91
C LEU A 286 19.51 39.81 -19.63
N PRO A 287 19.73 39.46 -20.92
CA PRO A 287 20.71 40.15 -21.78
C PRO A 287 20.39 41.64 -21.98
N THR A 288 21.42 42.46 -22.21
CA THR A 288 21.27 43.89 -22.51
C THR A 288 20.37 44.11 -23.73
N GLY A 289 19.32 44.92 -23.59
CA GLY A 289 18.38 45.27 -24.66
C GLY A 289 17.09 44.44 -24.69
N ILE A 290 16.91 43.47 -23.78
CA ILE A 290 15.65 42.74 -23.59
C ILE A 290 14.96 43.25 -22.32
N ALA A 291 13.69 43.63 -22.44
CA ALA A 291 12.92 44.22 -21.36
C ALA A 291 12.34 43.18 -20.38
N THR A 292 11.86 42.03 -20.89
CA THR A 292 11.21 41.01 -20.07
C THR A 292 11.66 39.58 -20.40
N GLU A 293 11.47 38.66 -19.45
CA GLU A 293 11.67 37.21 -19.66
C GLU A 293 10.74 36.66 -20.76
N ASN A 294 9.52 37.19 -20.87
CA ASN A 294 8.58 36.82 -21.91
C ASN A 294 9.14 37.12 -23.30
N ASP A 295 9.74 38.30 -23.48
CA ASP A 295 10.34 38.71 -24.77
C ASP A 295 11.50 37.80 -25.16
N LEU A 296 12.35 37.43 -24.18
CA LEU A 296 13.46 36.51 -24.42
C LEU A 296 12.97 35.12 -24.81
N LEU A 297 11.98 34.57 -24.09
CA LEU A 297 11.45 33.24 -24.37
C LEU A 297 10.82 33.17 -25.76
N VAL A 298 9.98 34.16 -26.11
CA VAL A 298 9.34 34.24 -27.44
C VAL A 298 10.41 34.27 -28.54
N LYS A 299 11.47 35.06 -28.35
CA LYS A 299 12.58 35.12 -29.31
C LYS A 299 13.25 33.76 -29.47
N LEU A 300 13.70 33.14 -28.38
CA LEU A 300 14.43 31.86 -28.39
C LEU A 300 13.58 30.71 -28.94
N ALA A 301 12.31 30.63 -28.53
CA ALA A 301 11.40 29.59 -29.01
C ALA A 301 11.10 29.75 -30.50
N THR A 302 10.94 30.99 -30.98
CA THR A 302 10.70 31.26 -32.41
C THR A 302 11.94 30.92 -33.25
N GLU A 303 13.14 31.29 -32.79
CA GLU A 303 14.40 30.95 -33.46
C GLU A 303 14.62 29.43 -33.48
N GLY A 304 14.46 28.76 -32.34
CA GLY A 304 14.60 27.31 -32.25
C GLY A 304 13.56 26.53 -33.06
N ALA A 305 12.32 27.02 -33.15
CA ALA A 305 11.31 26.41 -34.02
C ALA A 305 11.72 26.48 -35.50
N LYS A 306 12.30 27.61 -35.93
CA LYS A 306 12.81 27.78 -37.30
C LYS A 306 13.97 26.84 -37.60
N GLU A 307 14.84 26.60 -36.63
CA GLU A 307 15.94 25.63 -36.78
C GLU A 307 15.43 24.19 -36.90
N ARG A 308 14.39 23.83 -36.14
CA ARG A 308 13.83 22.46 -36.11
C ARG A 308 12.94 22.14 -37.32
N TYR A 309 12.10 23.09 -37.74
CA TYR A 309 11.06 22.88 -38.76
C TYR A 309 11.30 23.64 -40.08
N GLY A 310 12.36 24.46 -40.15
CA GLY A 310 12.68 25.28 -41.31
C GLY A 310 11.91 26.61 -41.37
N GLN A 311 12.17 27.38 -42.43
CA GLN A 311 11.45 28.62 -42.73
C GLN A 311 10.84 28.60 -44.14
N PRO A 312 9.58 29.02 -44.31
CA PRO A 312 8.61 29.42 -43.27
C PRO A 312 8.14 28.23 -42.41
N LEU A 313 7.66 28.51 -41.19
CA LEU A 313 7.13 27.48 -40.32
C LEU A 313 5.82 26.90 -40.90
N PRO A 314 5.60 25.58 -40.84
CA PRO A 314 4.32 24.99 -41.22
C PRO A 314 3.17 25.60 -40.40
N PRO A 315 1.97 25.85 -40.97
CA PRO A 315 0.87 26.52 -40.27
C PRO A 315 0.50 25.88 -38.93
N HIS A 316 0.38 24.55 -38.88
CA HIS A 316 0.04 23.82 -37.66
C HIS A 316 1.12 23.92 -36.56
N VAL A 317 2.39 24.10 -36.94
CA VAL A 317 3.51 24.33 -36.00
C VAL A 317 3.42 25.75 -35.44
N GLN A 318 3.17 26.74 -36.30
CA GLN A 318 3.01 28.15 -35.91
C GLN A 318 1.83 28.31 -34.94
N GLU A 319 0.67 27.73 -35.26
CA GLU A 319 -0.53 27.76 -34.41
C GLU A 319 -0.26 27.17 -33.02
N ARG A 320 0.40 26.00 -32.95
CA ARG A 320 0.77 25.37 -31.67
C ARG A 320 1.77 26.22 -30.89
N LEU A 321 2.77 26.80 -31.55
CA LEU A 321 3.79 27.64 -30.92
C LEU A 321 3.17 28.90 -30.31
N ASP A 322 2.31 29.59 -31.06
CA ASP A 322 1.66 30.82 -30.61
C ASP A 322 0.71 30.56 -29.44
N TYR A 323 -0.02 29.44 -29.48
CA TYR A 323 -0.87 29.01 -28.36
C TYR A 323 -0.05 28.74 -27.09
N GLU A 324 1.00 27.92 -27.18
CA GLU A 324 1.84 27.59 -26.02
C GLU A 324 2.52 28.83 -25.42
N LEU A 325 3.13 29.67 -26.26
CA LEU A 325 3.73 30.93 -25.82
C LEU A 325 2.70 31.85 -25.17
N GLY A 326 1.48 31.93 -25.73
CA GLY A 326 0.38 32.69 -25.17
C GLY A 326 -0.04 32.21 -23.77
N VAL A 327 0.01 30.90 -23.50
CA VAL A 327 -0.30 30.36 -22.17
C VAL A 327 0.87 30.57 -21.19
N ILE A 328 2.12 30.34 -21.61
CA ILE A 328 3.31 30.48 -20.75
C ILE A 328 3.51 31.93 -20.29
N THR A 329 3.31 32.89 -21.21
CA THR A 329 3.45 34.32 -20.91
C THR A 329 2.37 34.83 -19.94
N LYS A 330 1.13 34.33 -20.06
CA LYS A 330 0.02 34.67 -19.14
C LYS A 330 0.18 34.06 -17.74
N THR A 331 0.80 32.90 -17.65
CA THR A 331 0.99 32.17 -16.37
C THR A 331 2.23 32.62 -15.60
N GLY A 332 3.13 33.39 -16.21
CA GLY A 332 4.34 33.91 -15.57
C GLY A 332 5.46 32.89 -15.44
N TYR A 333 5.47 31.85 -16.28
CA TYR A 333 6.48 30.77 -16.22
C TYR A 333 7.61 30.93 -17.25
N ALA A 334 7.75 32.10 -17.90
CA ALA A 334 8.80 32.29 -18.88
C ALA A 334 10.21 32.16 -18.26
N GLY A 335 10.46 32.76 -17.10
CA GLY A 335 11.72 32.60 -16.36
C GLY A 335 12.06 31.13 -16.08
N TYR A 336 11.06 30.31 -15.73
CA TYR A 336 11.25 28.88 -15.50
C TYR A 336 11.76 28.13 -16.75
N PHE A 337 11.15 28.36 -17.91
CA PHE A 337 11.61 27.79 -19.18
C PHE A 337 13.01 28.27 -19.53
N LEU A 338 13.32 29.56 -19.31
CA LEU A 338 14.63 30.13 -19.60
C LEU A 338 15.73 29.52 -18.73
N ILE A 339 15.49 29.39 -17.43
CA ILE A 339 16.43 28.75 -16.49
C ILE A 339 16.69 27.31 -16.93
N THR A 340 15.62 26.58 -17.28
CA THR A 340 15.68 25.18 -17.69
C THR A 340 16.47 25.01 -18.98
N ALA A 341 16.16 25.80 -20.01
CA ALA A 341 16.89 25.80 -21.27
C ALA A 341 18.37 26.19 -21.07
N ASP A 342 18.65 27.12 -20.16
CA ASP A 342 20.00 27.62 -19.93
C ASP A 342 20.95 26.58 -19.33
N PHE A 343 20.56 25.89 -18.25
CA PHE A 343 21.47 24.88 -17.69
C PHE A 343 21.58 23.64 -18.59
N ILE A 344 20.54 23.29 -19.36
CA ILE A 344 20.61 22.22 -20.36
C ILE A 344 21.58 22.60 -21.48
N LYS A 345 21.48 23.83 -21.99
CA LYS A 345 22.42 24.36 -22.99
C LYS A 345 23.84 24.37 -22.43
N ALA A 346 24.03 24.86 -21.21
CA ALA A 346 25.31 24.90 -20.52
C ALA A 346 25.93 23.51 -20.34
N ALA A 347 25.12 22.49 -20.07
CA ALA A 347 25.56 21.10 -19.99
C ALA A 347 26.02 20.59 -21.37
N ARG A 348 25.21 20.78 -22.42
CA ARG A 348 25.55 20.38 -23.80
C ARG A 348 26.81 21.06 -24.31
N ASP A 349 26.96 22.37 -24.09
CA ASP A 349 28.14 23.15 -24.48
C ASP A 349 29.44 22.64 -23.80
N ARG A 350 29.32 22.00 -22.62
CA ARG A 350 30.43 21.36 -21.88
C ARG A 350 30.62 19.87 -22.20
N GLY A 351 29.90 19.37 -23.21
CA GLY A 351 29.91 17.96 -23.59
C GLY A 351 29.35 17.04 -22.51
N ILE A 352 28.46 17.53 -21.64
CA ILE A 352 27.75 16.71 -20.66
C ILE A 352 26.49 16.16 -21.34
N PRO A 353 26.32 14.83 -21.44
CA PRO A 353 25.14 14.21 -22.02
C PRO A 353 23.87 14.56 -21.25
N VAL A 354 22.83 14.94 -21.97
CA VAL A 354 21.49 15.24 -21.45
C VAL A 354 20.48 14.30 -22.11
N GLY A 355 19.54 13.78 -21.33
CA GLY A 355 18.47 12.94 -21.85
C GLY A 355 17.52 13.69 -22.79
N PRO A 356 16.74 12.97 -23.61
CA PRO A 356 15.84 13.58 -24.60
C PRO A 356 14.62 14.29 -24.01
N GLY A 357 14.43 14.25 -22.69
CA GLY A 357 13.29 14.83 -21.97
C GLY A 357 12.46 13.75 -21.27
N ARG A 358 11.96 14.07 -20.07
CA ARG A 358 11.18 13.18 -19.21
C ARG A 358 9.85 13.81 -18.83
N GLY A 359 8.89 12.96 -18.46
CA GLY A 359 7.62 13.41 -17.88
C GLY A 359 6.71 14.10 -18.90
N SER A 360 5.93 15.07 -18.44
CA SER A 360 5.02 15.83 -19.30
C SER A 360 5.70 16.93 -20.10
N ALA A 361 6.93 17.34 -19.75
CA ALA A 361 7.69 18.37 -20.45
C ALA A 361 7.84 18.09 -21.96
N ALA A 362 7.93 16.82 -22.35
CA ALA A 362 7.99 16.39 -23.75
C ALA A 362 6.74 16.76 -24.58
N GLY A 363 5.62 17.10 -23.94
CA GLY A 363 4.40 17.55 -24.62
C GLY A 363 4.41 19.02 -25.06
N SER A 364 5.44 19.80 -24.72
CA SER A 364 5.55 21.21 -25.11
C SER A 364 6.41 21.41 -26.35
N LEU A 365 5.84 22.05 -27.38
CA LEU A 365 6.56 22.52 -28.55
C LEU A 365 7.56 23.61 -28.19
N VAL A 366 7.24 24.47 -27.22
CA VAL A 366 8.18 25.49 -26.71
C VAL A 366 9.39 24.83 -26.04
N ALA A 367 9.19 23.76 -25.25
CA ALA A 367 10.30 23.01 -24.66
C ALA A 367 11.17 22.33 -25.73
N TYR A 368 10.56 21.78 -26.78
CA TYR A 368 11.28 21.17 -27.90
C TYR A 368 12.09 22.20 -28.72
N ALA A 369 11.47 23.35 -29.02
CA ALA A 369 12.09 24.46 -29.75
C ALA A 369 13.27 25.07 -28.97
N THR A 370 13.15 25.19 -27.66
CA THR A 370 14.22 25.71 -26.77
C THR A 370 15.25 24.65 -26.36
N ARG A 371 15.20 23.44 -26.92
CA ARG A 371 16.12 22.32 -26.65
C ARG A 371 16.10 21.82 -25.19
N ILE A 372 15.04 22.12 -24.45
CA ILE A 372 14.75 21.48 -23.16
C ILE A 372 14.44 20.00 -23.38
N THR A 373 13.69 19.69 -24.44
CA THR A 373 13.43 18.33 -24.90
C THR A 373 13.92 18.14 -26.33
N ASP A 374 14.22 16.89 -26.68
CA ASP A 374 14.58 16.46 -28.04
C ASP A 374 13.52 15.52 -28.66
N VAL A 375 12.42 15.26 -27.96
CA VAL A 375 11.27 14.52 -28.50
C VAL A 375 10.31 15.51 -29.16
N CYS A 376 10.00 15.29 -30.44
CA CYS A 376 9.05 16.12 -31.19
C CYS A 376 7.61 15.84 -30.71
N PRO A 377 6.91 16.80 -30.05
CA PRO A 377 5.57 16.56 -29.52
C PRO A 377 4.53 16.31 -30.62
N LEU A 378 4.72 16.91 -31.79
CA LEU A 378 3.78 16.78 -32.92
C LEU A 378 3.87 15.43 -33.62
N GLU A 379 5.06 14.81 -33.63
CA GLU A 379 5.28 13.49 -34.24
C GLU A 379 4.59 12.37 -33.44
N PHE A 380 4.57 12.49 -32.11
CA PHE A 380 4.04 11.47 -31.19
C PHE A 380 2.69 11.84 -30.55
N ASP A 381 1.99 12.85 -31.08
CA ASP A 381 0.72 13.40 -30.55
C ASP A 381 0.75 13.68 -29.03
N LEU A 382 1.85 14.29 -28.56
CA LEU A 382 2.01 14.67 -27.15
C LEU A 382 1.29 15.99 -26.85
N LEU A 383 0.54 16.00 -25.75
CA LEU A 383 -0.37 17.10 -25.40
C LEU A 383 0.30 18.14 -24.49
N PHE A 384 0.17 19.42 -24.84
CA PHE A 384 0.69 20.54 -24.03
C PHE A 384 -0.09 20.70 -22.72
N GLU A 385 -1.41 20.52 -22.75
CA GLU A 385 -2.30 20.68 -21.59
C GLU A 385 -1.99 19.68 -20.48
N ARG A 386 -1.34 18.55 -20.81
CA ARG A 386 -0.84 17.58 -19.84
C ARG A 386 0.40 18.10 -19.11
N PHE A 387 1.20 18.95 -19.75
CA PHE A 387 2.32 19.64 -19.14
C PHE A 387 1.84 20.85 -18.34
N LEU A 388 1.11 21.74 -18.99
CA LEU A 388 0.69 23.01 -18.42
C LEU A 388 -0.77 23.26 -18.80
N ASN A 389 -1.63 23.18 -17.80
CA ASN A 389 -3.08 23.34 -17.97
C ASN A 389 -3.47 24.81 -17.82
N PRO A 390 -4.04 25.46 -18.85
CA PRO A 390 -4.39 26.89 -18.80
C PRO A 390 -5.52 27.21 -17.80
N GLU A 391 -6.41 26.25 -17.51
CA GLU A 391 -7.53 26.44 -16.58
C GLU A 391 -7.12 26.24 -15.12
N ARG A 392 -5.93 25.67 -14.87
CA ARG A 392 -5.40 25.45 -13.52
C ARG A 392 -3.92 25.80 -13.46
N VAL A 393 -3.63 26.95 -12.87
CA VAL A 393 -2.25 27.41 -12.60
C VAL A 393 -1.62 26.55 -11.49
N SER A 394 -1.07 25.41 -11.88
CA SER A 394 -0.10 24.65 -11.10
C SER A 394 1.30 24.88 -11.67
N MET A 395 2.32 24.78 -10.81
CA MET A 395 3.70 24.91 -11.24
C MET A 395 4.07 23.73 -12.15
N PRO A 396 4.68 23.97 -13.33
CA PRO A 396 5.20 22.90 -14.17
C PRO A 396 6.43 22.26 -13.54
N ASP A 397 6.60 20.95 -13.75
CA ASP A 397 7.73 20.17 -13.24
C ASP A 397 8.47 19.53 -14.44
N VAL A 398 9.74 19.88 -14.60
CA VAL A 398 10.61 19.40 -15.67
C VAL A 398 11.76 18.63 -15.03
N ASP A 399 11.65 17.31 -15.13
CA ASP A 399 12.72 16.39 -14.76
C ASP A 399 13.75 16.34 -15.89
N VAL A 400 15.04 16.52 -15.54
CA VAL A 400 16.13 16.47 -16.51
C VAL A 400 17.12 15.37 -16.15
N ASP A 401 17.35 14.46 -17.10
CA ASP A 401 18.34 13.41 -16.97
C ASP A 401 19.71 13.91 -17.45
N PHE A 402 20.72 13.79 -16.60
CA PHE A 402 22.14 14.03 -16.92
C PHE A 402 22.92 12.73 -16.79
N CYS A 403 24.11 12.66 -17.38
CA CYS A 403 25.01 11.56 -17.06
C CYS A 403 25.35 11.55 -15.57
N PHE A 404 25.37 10.36 -14.97
CA PHE A 404 25.55 10.20 -13.53
C PHE A 404 26.85 10.83 -13.01
N GLU A 405 27.94 10.74 -13.78
CA GLU A 405 29.29 11.14 -13.37
C GLU A 405 29.50 12.65 -13.31
N ARG A 406 28.91 13.40 -14.25
CA ARG A 406 29.20 14.84 -14.44
C ARG A 406 28.04 15.77 -14.07
N ARG A 407 26.95 15.23 -13.51
CA ARG A 407 25.79 16.04 -13.05
C ARG A 407 26.17 17.11 -12.01
N GLY A 408 27.19 16.86 -11.19
CA GLY A 408 27.68 17.81 -10.19
C GLY A 408 28.18 19.12 -10.81
N GLU A 409 28.77 19.05 -12.02
CA GLU A 409 29.20 20.24 -12.77
C GLU A 409 28.02 21.14 -13.17
N VAL A 410 26.87 20.54 -13.48
CA VAL A 410 25.65 21.29 -13.84
C VAL A 410 25.05 21.97 -12.62
N ILE A 411 25.00 21.27 -11.48
CA ILE A 411 24.55 21.86 -10.21
C ILE A 411 25.46 23.04 -9.84
N GLU A 412 26.78 22.88 -9.96
CA GLU A 412 27.72 23.96 -9.66
C GLU A 412 27.60 25.14 -10.63
N TYR A 413 27.34 24.90 -11.92
CA TYR A 413 27.01 25.98 -12.87
C TYR A 413 25.79 26.78 -12.42
N VAL A 414 24.72 26.11 -12.00
CA VAL A 414 23.50 26.75 -11.49
C VAL A 414 23.81 27.55 -10.21
N ARG A 415 24.58 26.98 -9.27
CA ARG A 415 25.01 27.69 -8.05
C ARG A 415 25.82 28.95 -8.35
N GLN A 416 26.73 28.89 -9.32
CA GLN A 416 27.55 30.04 -9.72
C GLN A 416 26.74 31.13 -10.42
N LYS A 417 25.77 30.74 -11.26
CA LYS A 417 24.98 31.68 -12.05
C LYS A 417 23.87 32.37 -11.26
N TYR A 418 23.13 31.62 -10.43
CA TYR A 418 21.96 32.13 -9.71
C TYR A 418 22.26 32.51 -8.24
N GLY A 419 23.46 32.21 -7.76
CA GLY A 419 23.94 32.55 -6.42
C GLY A 419 24.00 31.34 -5.49
N LYS A 420 25.08 31.26 -4.69
CA LYS A 420 25.34 30.13 -3.79
C LYS A 420 24.27 29.96 -2.71
N ASP A 421 23.69 31.06 -2.25
CA ASP A 421 22.66 31.06 -1.20
C ASP A 421 21.24 30.90 -1.75
N SER A 422 21.06 31.10 -3.06
CA SER A 422 19.78 30.94 -3.78
C SER A 422 19.56 29.52 -4.30
N VAL A 423 20.59 28.67 -4.25
CA VAL A 423 20.57 27.31 -4.79
C VAL A 423 21.00 26.31 -3.71
N GLY A 424 20.14 25.33 -3.45
CA GLY A 424 20.33 24.34 -2.40
C GLY A 424 19.72 23.01 -2.79
N GLN A 425 20.01 21.97 -2.01
CA GLN A 425 19.45 20.64 -2.23
C GLN A 425 18.25 20.38 -1.31
N ILE A 426 17.44 19.39 -1.66
CA ILE A 426 16.27 19.00 -0.87
C ILE A 426 16.68 18.00 0.22
N VAL A 427 16.16 18.11 1.45
CA VAL A 427 16.39 17.09 2.48
C VAL A 427 15.56 15.83 2.20
N THR A 428 16.13 14.69 2.58
CA THR A 428 15.41 13.42 2.69
C THR A 428 15.47 12.92 4.13
N PHE A 429 14.37 12.37 4.62
CA PHE A 429 14.34 11.73 5.93
C PHE A 429 14.42 10.20 5.79
N GLY A 430 15.46 9.61 6.38
CA GLY A 430 15.57 8.16 6.48
C GLY A 430 14.65 7.63 7.56
N THR A 431 13.59 6.91 7.18
CA THR A 431 12.61 6.32 8.13
C THR A 431 13.00 4.90 8.53
N MET A 432 12.70 4.51 9.77
CA MET A 432 12.94 3.17 10.29
C MET A 432 11.93 2.16 9.72
N LYS A 433 12.21 1.59 8.53
CA LYS A 433 11.36 0.53 7.94
C LYS A 433 11.37 -0.74 8.79
N SER A 434 10.34 -1.59 8.66
CA SER A 434 10.10 -2.78 9.49
C SER A 434 11.34 -3.61 9.78
N ARG A 435 12.09 -4.00 8.74
CA ARG A 435 13.33 -4.79 8.88
C ARG A 435 14.45 -4.04 9.60
N ALA A 436 14.58 -2.72 9.39
CA ALA A 436 15.57 -1.90 10.06
C ALA A 436 15.22 -1.68 11.53
N ALA A 437 13.94 -1.42 11.83
CA ALA A 437 13.44 -1.28 13.19
C ALA A 437 13.73 -2.52 14.04
N VAL A 438 13.42 -3.72 13.52
CA VAL A 438 13.72 -5.01 14.17
C VAL A 438 15.22 -5.17 14.46
N LYS A 439 16.08 -4.79 13.52
CA LYS A 439 17.54 -4.90 13.68
C LYS A 439 18.09 -3.91 14.71
N ASP A 440 17.68 -2.65 14.65
CA ASP A 440 18.15 -1.60 15.55
C ASP A 440 17.69 -1.82 16.99
N VAL A 441 16.42 -2.22 17.18
CA VAL A 441 15.87 -2.59 18.49
C VAL A 441 16.58 -3.82 19.03
N GLY A 442 16.69 -4.88 18.22
CA GLY A 442 17.34 -6.12 18.65
C GLY A 442 18.79 -5.93 19.08
N ARG A 443 19.57 -5.13 18.33
CA ARG A 443 20.95 -4.76 18.71
C ARG A 443 20.99 -4.15 20.11
N THR A 444 20.10 -3.20 20.36
CA THR A 444 20.05 -2.44 21.63
C THR A 444 19.63 -3.30 22.82
N LEU A 445 18.80 -4.32 22.57
CA LEU A 445 18.37 -5.32 23.55
C LEU A 445 19.38 -6.48 23.72
N GLY A 446 20.53 -6.44 23.04
CA GLY A 446 21.59 -7.44 23.16
C GLY A 446 21.40 -8.70 22.32
N PHE A 447 20.53 -8.69 21.32
CA PHE A 447 20.46 -9.76 20.33
C PHE A 447 21.69 -9.74 19.41
N THR A 448 22.11 -10.92 18.97
CA THR A 448 23.18 -11.03 17.98
C THR A 448 22.71 -10.54 16.60
N PRO A 449 23.63 -10.06 15.74
CA PRO A 449 23.30 -9.70 14.36
C PRO A 449 22.68 -10.86 13.56
N ALA A 450 23.01 -12.11 13.88
CA ALA A 450 22.47 -13.29 13.23
C ALA A 450 20.99 -13.51 13.59
N GLU A 451 20.61 -13.40 14.87
CA GLU A 451 19.22 -13.52 15.32
C GLU A 451 18.33 -12.45 14.68
N THR A 452 18.79 -11.19 14.71
CA THR A 452 18.02 -10.06 14.14
C THR A 452 17.91 -10.12 12.62
N ASP A 453 18.94 -10.60 11.90
CA ASP A 453 18.88 -10.80 10.45
C ASP A 453 17.95 -11.94 10.06
N ALA A 454 17.95 -13.05 10.82
CA ALA A 454 17.03 -14.16 10.61
C ALA A 454 15.57 -13.70 10.78
N LEU A 455 15.26 -12.98 11.87
CA LEU A 455 13.92 -12.44 12.11
C LEU A 455 13.51 -11.42 11.04
N ALA A 456 14.39 -10.48 10.69
CA ALA A 456 14.10 -9.46 9.69
C ALA A 456 13.82 -10.07 8.29
N LYS A 457 14.47 -11.18 7.94
CA LYS A 457 14.22 -11.89 6.66
C LYS A 457 12.82 -12.51 6.58
N LEU A 458 12.22 -12.87 7.71
CA LEU A 458 10.85 -13.40 7.76
C LEU A 458 9.80 -12.36 7.39
N ILE A 459 10.09 -11.06 7.62
CA ILE A 459 9.15 -9.97 7.31
C ILE A 459 9.20 -9.66 5.80
N PRO A 460 8.11 -9.84 5.04
CA PRO A 460 8.06 -9.50 3.62
C PRO A 460 8.34 -8.01 3.36
N ASN A 461 9.13 -7.71 2.33
CA ASN A 461 9.53 -6.34 1.95
C ASN A 461 9.51 -6.15 0.42
N ALA A 462 8.63 -6.87 -0.28
CA ALA A 462 8.48 -6.69 -1.72
C ALA A 462 7.56 -5.48 -2.00
N PRO A 463 7.76 -4.70 -3.08
CA PRO A 463 6.97 -3.50 -3.35
C PRO A 463 5.43 -3.70 -3.39
N ASN A 464 4.99 -4.92 -3.72
CA ASN A 464 3.57 -5.30 -3.78
C ASN A 464 3.14 -6.21 -2.62
N ASN A 465 4.05 -6.52 -1.68
CA ASN A 465 3.84 -7.37 -0.51
C ASN A 465 4.87 -7.01 0.58
N SER A 466 4.79 -5.77 1.07
CA SER A 466 5.58 -5.30 2.20
C SER A 466 4.66 -5.24 3.40
N LEU A 467 5.06 -5.86 4.50
CA LEU A 467 4.28 -5.85 5.75
C LEU A 467 4.93 -4.92 6.77
N THR A 468 4.10 -4.25 7.55
CA THR A 468 4.50 -3.61 8.81
C THR A 468 4.92 -4.67 9.84
N VAL A 469 5.61 -4.28 10.91
CA VAL A 469 5.96 -5.22 11.98
C VAL A 469 4.68 -5.80 12.61
N ALA A 470 3.66 -4.96 12.83
CA ALA A 470 2.37 -5.39 13.38
C ALA A 470 1.67 -6.42 12.47
N GLU A 471 1.59 -6.15 11.17
CA GLU A 471 1.02 -7.11 10.20
C GLU A 471 1.84 -8.40 10.14
N ALA A 472 3.17 -8.33 10.23
CA ALA A 472 4.01 -9.52 10.23
C ALA A 472 3.75 -10.42 11.44
N ILE A 473 3.53 -9.84 12.64
CA ILE A 473 3.14 -10.59 13.84
C ILE A 473 1.81 -11.34 13.63
N GLU A 474 0.87 -10.75 12.89
CA GLU A 474 -0.45 -11.34 12.67
C GLU A 474 -0.47 -12.39 11.54
N GLN A 475 0.21 -12.07 10.44
CA GLN A 475 0.09 -12.74 9.15
C GLN A 475 1.20 -13.76 8.86
N VAL A 476 2.40 -13.61 9.46
CA VAL A 476 3.53 -14.52 9.24
C VAL A 476 3.59 -15.55 10.39
N PRO A 477 3.31 -16.84 10.14
CA PRO A 477 3.23 -17.86 11.19
C PRO A 477 4.47 -17.97 12.07
N GLU A 478 5.66 -17.88 11.47
CA GLU A 478 6.95 -17.98 12.17
C GLU A 478 7.17 -16.79 13.10
N VAL A 479 6.88 -15.56 12.65
CA VAL A 479 6.97 -14.35 13.48
C VAL A 479 5.97 -14.41 14.62
N LYS A 480 4.73 -14.85 14.34
CA LYS A 480 3.67 -15.05 15.34
C LYS A 480 4.06 -16.07 16.41
N GLN A 481 4.74 -17.14 16.01
CA GLN A 481 5.19 -18.18 16.92
C GLN A 481 6.31 -17.67 17.83
N LEU A 482 7.29 -16.93 17.28
CA LEU A 482 8.35 -16.28 18.06
C LEU A 482 7.76 -15.27 19.06
N TYR A 483 6.81 -14.44 18.62
CA TYR A 483 6.13 -13.47 19.46
C TYR A 483 5.38 -14.10 20.65
N ARG A 484 4.78 -15.27 20.47
CA ARG A 484 3.99 -15.95 21.54
C ARG A 484 4.82 -16.79 22.50
N ASN A 485 5.94 -17.34 22.02
CA ASN A 485 6.66 -18.38 22.75
C ASN A 485 7.94 -17.86 23.44
N ASP A 486 8.42 -16.67 23.09
CA ASP A 486 9.65 -16.10 23.65
C ASP A 486 9.46 -14.63 24.01
N GLU A 487 9.52 -14.34 25.31
CA GLU A 487 9.34 -12.99 25.88
C GLU A 487 10.37 -11.99 25.34
N ARG A 488 11.60 -12.42 25.01
CA ARG A 488 12.61 -11.52 24.43
C ARG A 488 12.19 -11.06 23.04
N TYR A 489 11.65 -11.97 22.22
CA TYR A 489 11.15 -11.63 20.88
C TYR A 489 9.87 -10.83 20.95
N GLN A 490 8.99 -11.10 21.93
CA GLN A 490 7.81 -10.28 22.19
C GLN A 490 8.20 -8.82 22.47
N GLN A 491 9.10 -8.59 23.44
CA GLN A 491 9.56 -7.25 23.79
C GLN A 491 10.25 -6.54 22.60
N LEU A 492 11.09 -7.24 21.85
CA LEU A 492 11.72 -6.69 20.64
C LEU A 492 10.66 -6.22 19.63
N LEU A 493 9.67 -7.06 19.35
CA LEU A 493 8.64 -6.78 18.36
C LEU A 493 7.70 -5.66 18.82
N ASP A 494 7.33 -5.60 20.10
CA ASP A 494 6.51 -4.53 20.67
C ASP A 494 7.19 -3.16 20.53
N PHE A 495 8.47 -3.06 20.85
CA PHE A 495 9.23 -1.83 20.65
C PHE A 495 9.43 -1.52 19.16
N ALA A 496 9.68 -2.53 18.33
CA ALA A 496 9.83 -2.33 16.88
C ALA A 496 8.54 -1.78 16.25
N VAL A 497 7.35 -2.21 16.69
CA VAL A 497 6.06 -1.65 16.24
C VAL A 497 5.96 -0.16 16.58
N LYS A 498 6.37 0.24 17.79
CA LYS A 498 6.32 1.66 18.21
C LYS A 498 7.27 2.54 17.42
N LEU A 499 8.49 2.05 17.17
CA LEU A 499 9.55 2.79 16.49
C LEU A 499 9.49 2.72 14.95
N GLU A 500 8.74 1.77 14.37
CA GLU A 500 8.63 1.58 12.92
C GLU A 500 8.06 2.81 12.22
N GLY A 501 8.84 3.44 11.35
CA GLY A 501 8.41 4.58 10.55
C GLY A 501 8.83 5.94 11.10
N LEU A 502 9.41 5.99 12.32
CA LEU A 502 10.01 7.21 12.83
C LEU A 502 11.18 7.69 11.96
N SER A 503 11.34 9.01 11.89
CA SER A 503 12.47 9.65 11.20
C SER A 503 13.77 9.49 12.02
N ARG A 504 14.82 8.95 11.38
CA ARG A 504 16.09 8.61 12.06
C ARG A 504 17.22 9.60 11.78
N HIS A 505 17.36 10.01 10.53
CA HIS A 505 18.43 10.91 10.11
C HIS A 505 18.02 11.68 8.87
N THR A 506 18.68 12.80 8.66
CA THR A 506 18.59 13.60 7.45
C THR A 506 19.64 13.17 6.45
N GLY A 507 19.27 13.21 5.18
CA GLY A 507 20.13 13.00 4.03
C GLY A 507 19.85 14.04 2.96
N VAL A 508 20.57 13.96 1.86
CA VAL A 508 20.41 14.87 0.72
C VAL A 508 19.69 14.14 -0.40
N HIS A 509 18.65 14.75 -0.97
CA HIS A 509 17.92 14.20 -2.10
C HIS A 509 18.89 14.00 -3.26
N ALA A 510 18.88 12.80 -3.83
CA ALA A 510 19.87 12.42 -4.83
C ALA A 510 19.81 13.31 -6.08
N ALA A 511 18.64 13.84 -6.44
CA ALA A 511 18.43 14.64 -7.66
C ALA A 511 17.87 16.04 -7.40
N GLY A 512 17.33 16.30 -6.21
CA GLY A 512 16.42 17.42 -5.98
C GLY A 512 17.18 18.69 -5.66
N VAL A 513 17.02 19.70 -6.51
CA VAL A 513 17.62 21.03 -6.36
C VAL A 513 16.49 22.04 -6.23
N VAL A 514 16.65 22.98 -5.30
CA VAL A 514 15.79 24.16 -5.16
C VAL A 514 16.56 25.36 -5.67
N ILE A 515 15.87 26.16 -6.49
CA ILE A 515 16.35 27.46 -6.92
C ILE A 515 15.32 28.48 -6.43
N ALA A 516 15.79 29.47 -5.68
CA ALA A 516 14.98 30.54 -5.13
C ALA A 516 15.30 31.88 -5.84
N PRO A 517 14.39 32.86 -5.82
CA PRO A 517 14.65 34.20 -6.35
C PRO A 517 15.69 35.02 -5.55
N GLY A 518 16.06 34.54 -4.36
CA GLY A 518 17.08 35.10 -3.47
C GLY A 518 17.53 34.04 -2.49
N PRO A 519 18.17 34.39 -1.35
CA PRO A 519 18.58 33.43 -0.33
C PRO A 519 17.43 32.50 0.09
N ILE A 520 17.67 31.19 0.09
CA ILE A 520 16.61 30.18 0.36
C ILE A 520 15.98 30.37 1.73
N ASP A 521 16.79 30.76 2.72
CA ASP A 521 16.40 30.98 4.12
C ASP A 521 15.48 32.18 4.34
N ASP A 522 15.26 33.03 3.34
CA ASP A 522 14.18 34.04 3.33
C ASP A 522 12.79 33.42 3.13
N PHE A 523 12.71 32.21 2.59
CA PHE A 523 11.47 31.54 2.18
C PHE A 523 11.19 30.28 2.99
N VAL A 524 12.21 29.44 3.20
CA VAL A 524 12.11 28.16 3.91
C VAL A 524 13.36 27.90 4.74
N PRO A 525 13.25 27.22 5.90
CA PRO A 525 14.41 26.93 6.74
C PRO A 525 15.42 26.03 6.02
N ILE A 526 16.71 26.28 6.23
CA ILE A 526 17.81 25.48 5.68
C ILE A 526 18.69 24.88 6.78
N CYS A 527 19.40 23.80 6.46
CA CYS A 527 20.43 23.19 7.27
C CYS A 527 21.67 22.91 6.41
N THR A 528 22.69 22.32 7.03
CA THR A 528 23.93 21.94 6.35
C THR A 528 24.19 20.44 6.47
N GLN A 529 24.66 19.83 5.40
CA GLN A 529 25.06 18.41 5.38
C GLN A 529 26.51 18.27 4.93
N ALA A 530 27.24 17.35 5.57
CA ALA A 530 28.59 17.00 5.15
C ALA A 530 28.52 16.04 3.95
N THR A 531 29.24 16.35 2.87
CA THR A 531 29.36 15.45 1.72
C THR A 531 30.37 14.34 2.00
N LYS A 532 29.95 13.07 1.93
CA LYS A 532 30.87 11.92 1.94
C LYS A 532 31.63 11.89 0.61
N GLY A 533 32.90 12.32 0.59
CA GLY A 533 33.75 12.18 -0.60
C GLY A 533 35.00 13.05 -0.69
N SER A 534 35.13 14.13 0.08
CA SER A 534 36.36 14.94 0.09
C SER A 534 37.30 14.46 1.19
N GLY A 535 38.23 13.59 0.82
CA GLY A 535 39.40 13.31 1.66
C GLY A 535 40.23 14.58 1.84
N SER A 536 40.67 14.80 3.08
CA SER A 536 41.67 15.80 3.54
C SER A 536 41.40 17.28 3.24
N ASP A 537 41.32 18.06 4.33
CA ASP A 537 41.20 19.52 4.42
C ASP A 537 39.93 20.18 3.83
N GLY A 538 38.90 20.25 4.67
CA GLY A 538 37.70 21.07 4.50
C GLY A 538 36.48 20.26 4.08
N ASP A 539 35.67 19.82 5.05
CA ASP A 539 34.32 19.30 4.77
C ASP A 539 33.50 20.44 4.13
N GLU A 540 33.41 20.46 2.80
CA GLU A 540 32.50 21.36 2.11
C GLU A 540 31.07 20.95 2.51
N ARG A 541 30.40 21.83 3.26
CA ARG A 541 29.02 21.59 3.67
C ARG A 541 28.07 22.14 2.61
N VAL A 542 27.16 21.30 2.14
CA VAL A 542 26.12 21.72 1.19
C VAL A 542 24.92 22.29 1.94
N ILE A 543 24.31 23.33 1.36
CA ILE A 543 23.05 23.89 1.83
C ILE A 543 21.92 22.94 1.44
N VAL A 544 21.12 22.55 2.42
CA VAL A 544 19.98 21.65 2.26
C VAL A 544 18.76 22.30 2.88
N THR A 545 17.59 22.18 2.27
CA THR A 545 16.34 22.63 2.90
C THR A 545 16.05 21.80 4.15
N GLN A 546 15.30 22.34 5.11
CA GLN A 546 14.78 21.54 6.22
C GLN A 546 13.45 20.88 5.89
N TYR A 547 12.79 21.31 4.81
CA TYR A 547 11.56 20.72 4.29
C TYR A 547 11.86 19.70 3.19
N ASP A 548 11.17 18.56 3.26
CA ASP A 548 11.23 17.55 2.21
C ASP A 548 10.59 18.04 0.90
N MET A 549 10.65 17.20 -0.13
CA MET A 549 10.12 17.49 -1.46
C MET A 549 8.65 17.90 -1.44
N THR A 550 7.83 17.21 -0.64
CA THR A 550 6.38 17.44 -0.58
C THR A 550 6.06 18.75 0.13
N ALA A 551 6.73 19.03 1.24
CA ALA A 551 6.59 20.26 2.00
C ALA A 551 7.05 21.48 1.20
N LEU A 552 8.17 21.38 0.47
CA LEU A 552 8.67 22.47 -0.38
C LEU A 552 7.72 22.84 -1.51
N GLU A 553 7.17 21.85 -2.21
CA GLU A 553 6.20 22.10 -3.29
C GLU A 553 4.98 22.86 -2.77
N LYS A 554 4.47 22.45 -1.60
CA LYS A 554 3.33 23.10 -0.96
C LYS A 554 3.67 24.48 -0.39
N ALA A 555 4.92 24.69 0.04
CA ALA A 555 5.45 26.00 0.42
C ALA A 555 5.64 26.93 -0.79
N GLY A 556 5.46 26.42 -2.01
CA GLY A 556 5.53 27.20 -3.25
C GLY A 556 6.95 27.39 -3.79
N MET A 557 7.93 26.64 -3.27
CA MET A 557 9.31 26.67 -3.75
C MET A 557 9.44 25.94 -5.08
N LEU A 558 10.22 26.50 -5.99
CA LEU A 558 10.53 25.83 -7.24
C LEU A 558 11.56 24.71 -7.00
N LYS A 559 11.16 23.48 -7.32
CA LYS A 559 12.06 22.33 -7.39
C LYS A 559 12.44 22.02 -8.83
N MET A 560 13.63 21.46 -9.00
CA MET A 560 14.08 20.85 -10.24
C MET A 560 14.81 19.56 -9.91
N ASP A 561 14.52 18.49 -10.65
CA ASP A 561 15.17 17.20 -10.45
C ASP A 561 16.27 16.98 -11.51
N PHE A 562 17.52 16.91 -11.02
CA PHE A 562 18.75 16.69 -11.76
C PHE A 562 19.13 15.22 -11.61
N LEU A 563 18.50 14.36 -12.40
CA LEU A 563 18.68 12.91 -12.28
C LEU A 563 20.02 12.48 -12.89
N GLY A 564 20.71 11.56 -12.21
CA GLY A 564 21.89 10.89 -12.77
C GLY A 564 21.48 9.58 -13.41
N LEU A 565 21.49 9.50 -14.74
CA LEU A 565 21.11 8.30 -15.48
C LEU A 565 22.34 7.58 -16.03
N THR A 566 22.61 6.37 -15.52
CA THR A 566 23.75 5.53 -15.94
C THR A 566 23.74 5.24 -17.44
N THR A 567 22.55 5.07 -18.04
CA THR A 567 22.38 4.81 -19.47
C THR A 567 23.02 5.87 -20.35
N LEU A 568 22.93 7.16 -19.98
CA LEU A 568 23.54 8.25 -20.75
C LEU A 568 25.07 8.14 -20.75
N THR A 569 25.64 7.77 -19.61
CA THR A 569 27.09 7.50 -19.48
C THR A 569 27.50 6.37 -20.41
N VAL A 570 26.78 5.23 -20.36
CA VAL A 570 27.08 4.04 -21.17
C VAL A 570 27.00 4.35 -22.67
N ILE A 571 25.98 5.08 -23.12
CA ILE A 571 25.83 5.49 -24.53
C ILE A 571 27.02 6.36 -24.95
N THR A 572 27.39 7.33 -24.11
CA THR A 572 28.49 8.27 -24.41
C THR A 572 29.83 7.55 -24.52
N ASP A 573 30.13 6.67 -23.58
CA ASP A 573 31.35 5.84 -23.60
C ASP A 573 31.36 4.91 -24.82
N THR A 574 30.21 4.38 -25.22
CA THR A 574 30.09 3.55 -26.41
C THR A 574 30.43 4.35 -27.66
N ILE A 575 29.85 5.53 -27.85
CA ILE A 575 30.14 6.41 -28.99
C ILE A 575 31.62 6.81 -29.04
N LYS A 576 32.18 7.18 -27.89
CA LYS A 576 33.61 7.50 -27.76
C LYS A 576 34.49 6.32 -28.17
N ASN A 577 34.22 5.13 -27.65
CA ASN A 577 34.98 3.92 -27.98
C ASN A 577 34.86 3.54 -29.46
N VAL A 578 33.70 3.74 -30.08
CA VAL A 578 33.49 3.53 -31.52
C VAL A 578 34.34 4.51 -32.34
N LYS A 579 34.36 5.80 -31.95
CA LYS A 579 35.21 6.80 -32.60
C LYS A 579 36.69 6.47 -32.43
N ASP A 580 37.14 6.15 -31.21
CA ASP A 580 38.55 5.87 -30.92
C ASP A 580 39.08 4.61 -31.62
N ARG A 581 38.24 3.57 -31.76
CA ARG A 581 38.65 2.28 -32.35
C ARG A 581 38.43 2.19 -33.86
N LEU A 582 37.34 2.79 -34.36
CA LEU A 582 36.89 2.61 -35.75
C LEU A 582 36.97 3.90 -36.56
N GLY A 583 37.24 5.06 -35.93
CA GLY A 583 37.22 6.36 -36.61
C GLY A 583 35.81 6.81 -37.04
N ILE A 584 34.76 6.15 -36.56
CA ILE A 584 33.36 6.42 -36.95
C ILE A 584 32.75 7.40 -35.96
N GLU A 585 32.30 8.56 -36.45
CA GLU A 585 31.46 9.47 -35.66
C GLU A 585 30.00 9.02 -35.72
N VAL A 586 29.35 8.95 -34.55
CA VAL A 586 27.96 8.54 -34.41
C VAL A 586 27.16 9.70 -33.83
N THR A 587 26.28 10.26 -34.65
CA THR A 587 25.24 11.23 -34.25
C THR A 587 23.94 10.47 -33.99
N LEU A 588 23.34 10.62 -32.80
CA LEU A 588 22.14 9.85 -32.43
C LEU A 588 20.87 10.44 -33.08
N GLU A 589 20.81 11.76 -33.19
CA GLU A 589 19.68 12.53 -33.70
C GLU A 589 19.37 12.21 -35.17
N GLU A 590 20.35 11.70 -35.91
CA GLU A 590 20.25 11.40 -37.35
C GLU A 590 19.81 9.95 -37.64
N ARG A 591 19.70 9.08 -36.61
CA ARG A 591 19.56 7.62 -36.80
C ARG A 591 18.13 7.13 -37.03
N GLY A 592 17.12 7.98 -36.83
CA GLY A 592 15.71 7.65 -37.00
C GLY A 592 15.21 6.48 -36.14
N PHE A 593 13.98 6.02 -36.38
CA PHE A 593 13.32 4.97 -35.58
C PHE A 593 13.01 3.69 -36.36
N THR A 594 13.50 3.55 -37.58
CA THR A 594 13.09 2.48 -38.53
C THR A 594 14.21 1.48 -38.84
N ASP A 595 15.27 1.41 -38.03
CA ASP A 595 16.38 0.49 -38.28
C ASP A 595 16.00 -0.98 -38.04
N GLU A 596 15.89 -1.74 -39.13
CA GLU A 596 15.47 -3.15 -39.12
C GLU A 596 16.43 -4.04 -38.32
N LYS A 597 17.74 -3.76 -38.33
CA LYS A 597 18.74 -4.57 -37.59
C LYS A 597 18.53 -4.44 -36.08
N THR A 598 18.16 -3.26 -35.60
CA THR A 598 17.81 -3.02 -34.20
C THR A 598 16.61 -3.86 -33.79
N TYR A 599 15.53 -3.86 -34.58
CA TYR A 599 14.35 -4.68 -34.29
C TYR A 599 14.61 -6.19 -34.40
N GLN A 600 15.55 -6.65 -35.24
CA GLN A 600 15.96 -8.06 -35.25
C GLN A 600 16.54 -8.51 -33.90
N VAL A 601 17.35 -7.67 -33.25
CA VAL A 601 17.91 -7.94 -31.91
C VAL A 601 16.79 -8.04 -30.86
N LEU A 602 15.84 -7.11 -30.90
CA LEU A 602 14.70 -7.06 -29.99
C LEU A 602 13.77 -8.27 -30.16
N ARG A 603 13.42 -8.65 -31.40
CA ARG A 603 12.60 -9.84 -31.71
C ARG A 603 13.27 -11.15 -31.31
N ALA A 604 14.60 -11.19 -31.33
CA ALA A 604 15.36 -12.34 -30.83
C ALA A 604 15.38 -12.42 -29.29
N GLY A 605 14.94 -11.37 -28.58
CA GLY A 605 15.00 -11.29 -27.12
C GLY A 605 16.41 -11.08 -26.57
N ARG A 606 17.28 -10.44 -27.35
CA ARG A 606 18.65 -10.11 -26.94
C ARG A 606 18.67 -8.73 -26.27
N THR A 607 17.96 -8.62 -25.16
CA THR A 607 17.70 -7.37 -24.43
C THR A 607 18.66 -7.12 -23.26
N GLY A 608 19.68 -7.97 -23.07
CA GLY A 608 20.71 -7.73 -22.06
C GLY A 608 21.44 -6.41 -22.31
N GLY A 609 21.39 -5.48 -21.35
CA GLY A 609 21.94 -4.13 -21.48
C GLY A 609 21.08 -3.15 -22.30
N VAL A 610 19.85 -3.53 -22.68
CA VAL A 610 18.90 -2.64 -23.35
C VAL A 610 18.03 -1.96 -22.28
N PHE A 611 18.32 -0.69 -22.03
CA PHE A 611 17.64 0.12 -21.03
C PHE A 611 16.11 -0.02 -21.08
N GLN A 612 15.49 -0.16 -19.89
CA GLN A 612 14.06 -0.45 -19.64
C GLN A 612 13.57 -1.86 -19.99
N PHE A 613 14.24 -2.59 -20.89
CA PHE A 613 13.75 -3.88 -21.41
C PHE A 613 14.57 -5.11 -20.98
N GLU A 614 15.44 -4.98 -19.98
CA GLU A 614 16.31 -6.06 -19.50
C GLU A 614 15.60 -7.15 -18.69
N SER A 615 14.39 -6.88 -18.18
CA SER A 615 13.66 -7.85 -17.38
C SER A 615 13.23 -9.06 -18.22
N ALA A 616 13.16 -10.24 -17.58
CA ALA A 616 12.72 -11.47 -18.27
C ALA A 616 11.31 -11.32 -18.87
N LEU A 617 10.40 -10.63 -18.16
CA LEU A 617 9.05 -10.34 -18.63
C LEU A 617 9.05 -9.43 -19.87
N ALA A 618 9.79 -8.32 -19.83
CA ALA A 618 9.91 -7.42 -20.98
C ALA A 618 10.50 -8.14 -22.19
N THR A 619 11.51 -8.96 -21.95
CA THR A 619 12.15 -9.79 -22.97
C THR A 619 11.16 -10.74 -23.63
N ASP A 620 10.38 -11.48 -22.84
CA ASP A 620 9.34 -12.40 -23.35
C ASP A 620 8.29 -11.65 -24.18
N VAL A 621 7.81 -10.52 -23.66
CA VAL A 621 6.77 -9.71 -24.31
C VAL A 621 7.24 -9.17 -25.66
N LEU A 622 8.45 -8.61 -25.75
CA LEU A 622 8.99 -8.10 -27.01
C LEU A 622 9.15 -9.22 -28.07
N LYS A 623 9.57 -10.42 -27.64
CA LYS A 623 9.64 -11.60 -28.53
C LYS A 623 8.26 -12.02 -29.03
N ARG A 624 7.30 -12.18 -28.10
CA ARG A 624 5.93 -12.60 -28.42
C ARG A 624 5.19 -11.60 -29.28
N MET A 625 5.41 -10.30 -29.05
CA MET A 625 4.88 -9.18 -29.83
C MET A 625 5.52 -9.07 -31.23
N ARG A 626 6.68 -9.70 -31.44
CA ARG A 626 7.52 -9.50 -32.64
C ARG A 626 7.78 -8.00 -32.87
N CYS A 627 8.28 -7.30 -31.86
CA CYS A 627 8.53 -5.85 -31.90
C CYS A 627 9.27 -5.42 -33.18
N ASP A 628 8.68 -4.52 -33.97
CA ASP A 628 9.17 -4.11 -35.29
C ASP A 628 9.01 -2.61 -35.58
N ARG A 629 8.56 -1.85 -34.58
CA ARG A 629 8.40 -0.39 -34.64
C ARG A 629 8.55 0.24 -33.25
N PHE A 630 8.78 1.54 -33.22
CA PHE A 630 9.04 2.27 -31.98
C PHE A 630 7.81 2.32 -31.06
N ASP A 631 6.61 2.47 -31.62
CA ASP A 631 5.34 2.46 -30.87
C ASP A 631 5.17 1.22 -29.99
N ASP A 632 5.73 0.07 -30.40
CA ASP A 632 5.65 -1.15 -29.61
C ASP A 632 6.51 -1.10 -28.35
N LEU A 633 7.64 -0.39 -28.39
CA LEU A 633 8.48 -0.16 -27.21
C LEU A 633 7.75 0.78 -26.24
N VAL A 634 7.14 1.84 -26.78
CA VAL A 634 6.32 2.78 -25.99
C VAL A 634 5.14 2.06 -25.33
N ALA A 635 4.40 1.26 -26.10
CA ALA A 635 3.27 0.47 -25.61
C ALA A 635 3.71 -0.57 -24.57
N SER A 636 4.84 -1.25 -24.80
CA SER A 636 5.38 -2.23 -23.85
C SER A 636 5.68 -1.59 -22.50
N ASN A 637 6.32 -0.41 -22.46
CA ASN A 637 6.58 0.31 -21.22
C ASN A 637 5.31 0.75 -20.47
N ALA A 638 4.21 0.99 -21.18
CA ALA A 638 2.91 1.32 -20.60
C ALA A 638 2.18 0.07 -20.08
N LEU A 639 2.21 -1.03 -20.85
CA LEU A 639 1.48 -2.27 -20.58
C LEU A 639 2.15 -3.17 -19.56
N LEU A 640 3.48 -3.11 -19.41
CA LEU A 640 4.26 -3.92 -18.46
C LEU A 640 4.29 -3.31 -17.05
N ARG A 641 3.11 -2.92 -16.56
CA ARG A 641 2.91 -2.36 -15.22
C ARG A 641 1.81 -3.12 -14.48
N PRO A 642 1.84 -3.15 -13.14
CA PRO A 642 0.72 -3.66 -12.34
C PRO A 642 -0.58 -2.94 -12.76
N GLY A 643 -1.69 -3.66 -12.91
CA GLY A 643 -2.92 -3.15 -13.52
C GLY A 643 -3.09 -3.64 -14.96
N PRO A 644 -2.46 -3.02 -15.98
CA PRO A 644 -2.53 -3.51 -17.36
C PRO A 644 -2.03 -4.96 -17.55
N LEU A 645 -1.02 -5.38 -16.77
CA LEU A 645 -0.58 -6.77 -16.71
C LEU A 645 -1.69 -7.69 -16.16
N ASP A 646 -2.27 -7.32 -15.01
CA ASP A 646 -3.33 -8.09 -14.35
C ASP A 646 -4.60 -8.17 -15.20
N ALA A 647 -4.87 -7.11 -15.96
CA ALA A 647 -5.98 -7.03 -16.91
C ALA A 647 -5.72 -7.78 -18.23
N GLY A 648 -4.52 -8.34 -18.42
CA GLY A 648 -4.17 -9.08 -19.63
C GLY A 648 -4.09 -8.23 -20.90
N MET A 649 -4.01 -6.89 -20.77
CA MET A 649 -4.05 -5.96 -21.92
C MET A 649 -2.87 -6.16 -22.87
N HIS A 650 -1.70 -6.50 -22.33
CA HIS A 650 -0.52 -6.86 -23.10
C HIS A 650 -0.77 -8.06 -24.05
N ASN A 651 -1.56 -9.05 -23.62
CA ASN A 651 -1.90 -10.21 -24.46
C ASN A 651 -2.87 -9.83 -25.59
N VAL A 652 -3.85 -8.97 -25.30
CA VAL A 652 -4.78 -8.43 -26.32
C VAL A 652 -4.01 -7.65 -27.38
N TYR A 653 -3.11 -6.76 -26.96
CA TYR A 653 -2.24 -6.01 -27.86
C TYR A 653 -1.42 -6.95 -28.76
N ILE A 654 -0.78 -7.98 -28.18
CA ILE A 654 0.02 -8.96 -28.93
C ILE A 654 -0.82 -9.70 -29.98
N ARG A 655 -2.00 -10.22 -29.60
CA ARG A 655 -2.86 -10.97 -30.53
C ARG A 655 -3.34 -10.10 -31.69
N ARG A 656 -3.79 -8.88 -31.40
CA ARG A 656 -4.23 -7.93 -32.44
C ARG A 656 -3.11 -7.53 -33.37
N LYS A 657 -1.93 -7.22 -32.82
CA LYS A 657 -0.74 -6.94 -33.62
C LYS A 657 -0.37 -8.10 -34.54
N ARG A 658 -0.46 -9.34 -34.04
CA ARG A 658 -0.14 -10.55 -34.82
C ARG A 658 -1.20 -10.93 -35.84
N GLY A 659 -2.33 -10.21 -35.88
CA GLY A 659 -3.48 -10.55 -36.72
C GLY A 659 -4.23 -11.80 -36.25
N GLU A 660 -4.02 -12.23 -35.00
CA GLU A 660 -4.70 -13.39 -34.39
C GLU A 660 -6.10 -12.99 -33.87
N GLU A 661 -6.33 -11.69 -33.68
CA GLU A 661 -7.59 -11.08 -33.25
C GLU A 661 -7.84 -9.82 -34.10
N PRO A 662 -9.03 -9.58 -34.66
CA PRO A 662 -9.32 -8.37 -35.42
C PRO A 662 -9.30 -7.14 -34.51
N THR A 663 -8.80 -6.01 -35.03
CA THR A 663 -8.89 -4.73 -34.32
C THR A 663 -10.30 -4.17 -34.50
N VAL A 664 -11.03 -3.99 -33.39
CA VAL A 664 -12.40 -3.46 -33.38
C VAL A 664 -12.40 -2.15 -32.62
N TYR A 665 -13.00 -1.11 -33.21
CA TYR A 665 -13.23 0.18 -32.57
C TYR A 665 -14.73 0.31 -32.27
N PRO A 666 -15.12 0.63 -31.02
CA PRO A 666 -16.54 0.80 -30.67
C PRO A 666 -17.24 1.91 -31.47
N LEU A 667 -16.49 2.94 -31.88
CA LEU A 667 -16.96 4.07 -32.68
C LEU A 667 -15.89 4.44 -33.72
N PRO A 668 -16.27 4.87 -34.95
CA PRO A 668 -15.32 5.30 -35.98
C PRO A 668 -14.39 6.43 -35.52
N GLU A 669 -14.89 7.34 -34.67
CA GLU A 669 -14.12 8.48 -34.15
C GLU A 669 -12.97 8.06 -33.23
N LEU A 670 -12.96 6.80 -32.76
CA LEU A 670 -11.90 6.26 -31.91
C LEU A 670 -10.72 5.68 -32.70
N GLU A 671 -10.91 5.37 -33.98
CA GLU A 671 -9.85 4.80 -34.82
C GLU A 671 -8.61 5.71 -34.92
N PRO A 672 -8.73 7.03 -35.17
CA PRO A 672 -7.56 7.92 -35.20
C PRO A 672 -6.78 7.95 -33.87
N ILE A 673 -7.46 7.71 -32.74
CA ILE A 673 -6.87 7.81 -31.39
C ILE A 673 -6.19 6.49 -30.99
N LEU A 674 -6.76 5.35 -31.38
CA LEU A 674 -6.38 4.02 -30.90
C LEU A 674 -5.68 3.15 -31.95
N SER A 675 -5.53 3.63 -33.19
CA SER A 675 -4.92 2.86 -34.28
C SER A 675 -3.48 2.47 -34.01
N ASN A 676 -2.68 3.37 -33.44
CA ASN A 676 -1.30 3.07 -33.05
C ASN A 676 -1.20 2.02 -31.93
N THR A 677 -2.27 1.81 -31.15
CA THR A 677 -2.34 0.81 -30.08
C THR A 677 -3.29 -0.36 -30.37
N TYR A 678 -3.63 -0.59 -31.64
CA TYR A 678 -4.51 -1.69 -32.07
C TYR A 678 -5.86 -1.72 -31.31
N GLY A 679 -6.46 -0.56 -31.08
CA GLY A 679 -7.76 -0.46 -30.40
C GLY A 679 -7.73 -0.69 -28.89
N VAL A 680 -6.54 -0.77 -28.27
CA VAL A 680 -6.38 -0.93 -26.82
C VAL A 680 -6.06 0.43 -26.19
N ILE A 681 -6.89 0.89 -25.24
CA ILE A 681 -6.64 2.13 -24.49
C ILE A 681 -5.41 1.91 -23.61
N THR A 682 -4.27 2.48 -24.01
CA THR A 682 -2.96 2.21 -23.40
C THR A 682 -2.40 3.45 -22.74
N TYR A 683 -2.64 4.63 -23.32
CA TYR A 683 -2.05 5.90 -22.86
C TYR A 683 -3.07 6.79 -22.16
N GLN A 684 -2.59 7.62 -21.24
CA GLN A 684 -3.42 8.61 -20.55
C GLN A 684 -3.93 9.70 -21.50
N GLU A 685 -3.12 10.05 -22.49
CA GLU A 685 -3.41 10.99 -23.57
C GLU A 685 -4.58 10.48 -24.44
N GLN A 686 -4.67 9.16 -24.66
CA GLN A 686 -5.80 8.55 -25.37
C GLN A 686 -7.11 8.75 -24.59
N VAL A 687 -7.10 8.58 -23.26
CA VAL A 687 -8.28 8.85 -22.43
C VAL A 687 -8.73 10.32 -22.55
N MET A 688 -7.76 11.25 -22.56
CA MET A 688 -8.06 12.67 -22.74
C MET A 688 -8.67 12.96 -24.12
N ARG A 689 -8.10 12.39 -25.19
CA ARG A 689 -8.62 12.52 -26.56
C ARG A 689 -10.01 11.92 -26.72
N ILE A 690 -10.27 10.76 -26.12
CA ILE A 690 -11.58 10.12 -26.11
C ILE A 690 -12.62 11.07 -25.49
N ALA A 691 -12.31 11.65 -24.32
CA ALA A 691 -13.18 12.62 -23.67
C ALA A 691 -13.39 13.89 -24.51
N GLN A 692 -12.34 14.40 -25.16
CA GLN A 692 -12.42 15.57 -26.03
C GLN A 692 -13.33 15.31 -27.25
N VAL A 693 -13.10 14.23 -27.98
CA VAL A 693 -13.81 13.93 -29.23
C VAL A 693 -15.26 13.57 -28.96
N LEU A 694 -15.51 12.61 -28.07
CA LEU A 694 -16.87 12.11 -27.82
C LEU A 694 -17.72 13.05 -26.99
N ALA A 695 -17.17 13.66 -25.93
CA ALA A 695 -17.94 14.51 -25.01
C ALA A 695 -17.76 16.02 -25.28
N GLY A 696 -16.84 16.44 -26.15
CA GLY A 696 -16.59 17.87 -26.43
C GLY A 696 -16.01 18.63 -25.24
N ILE A 697 -15.40 17.91 -24.30
CA ILE A 697 -14.74 18.44 -23.11
C ILE A 697 -13.41 19.08 -23.55
N SER A 698 -13.00 20.19 -22.94
CA SER A 698 -11.70 20.80 -23.25
C SER A 698 -10.56 19.85 -22.85
N LEU A 699 -9.39 19.94 -23.50
CA LEU A 699 -8.23 19.12 -23.07
C LEU A 699 -7.79 19.46 -21.63
N ALA A 700 -8.01 20.69 -21.21
CA ALA A 700 -7.79 21.15 -19.83
C ALA A 700 -8.74 20.45 -18.83
N GLU A 701 -10.03 20.35 -19.15
CA GLU A 701 -11.01 19.59 -18.35
C GLU A 701 -10.70 18.08 -18.37
N ALA A 702 -10.27 17.54 -19.52
CA ALA A 702 -9.94 16.12 -19.68
C ALA A 702 -8.71 15.68 -18.84
N ASP A 703 -7.75 16.57 -18.56
CA ASP A 703 -6.65 16.30 -17.64
C ASP A 703 -7.14 16.05 -16.20
N VAL A 704 -8.30 16.61 -15.80
CA VAL A 704 -8.89 16.35 -14.49
C VAL A 704 -9.35 14.90 -14.38
N LEU A 705 -10.06 14.40 -15.41
CA LEU A 705 -10.46 12.98 -15.49
C LEU A 705 -9.22 12.08 -15.47
N ARG A 706 -8.19 12.40 -16.24
CA ARG A 706 -6.92 11.67 -16.25
C ARG A 706 -6.25 11.66 -14.87
N LYS A 707 -6.21 12.78 -14.15
CA LYS A 707 -5.66 12.85 -12.78
C LYS A 707 -6.44 11.98 -11.81
N ALA A 708 -7.77 11.97 -11.92
CA ALA A 708 -8.63 11.10 -11.12
C ALA A 708 -8.29 9.62 -11.35
N VAL A 709 -8.23 9.21 -12.62
CA VAL A 709 -7.86 7.86 -13.06
C VAL A 709 -6.45 7.49 -12.58
N GLY A 710 -5.46 8.38 -12.76
CA GLY A 710 -4.08 8.15 -12.34
C GLY A 710 -3.87 8.08 -10.83
N LYS A 711 -4.65 8.85 -10.04
CA LYS A 711 -4.62 8.82 -8.57
C LYS A 711 -5.50 7.73 -7.96
N LYS A 712 -6.26 7.00 -8.78
CA LYS A 712 -7.23 5.99 -8.33
C LYS A 712 -8.28 6.58 -7.38
N ASP A 713 -8.61 7.86 -7.56
CA ASP A 713 -9.60 8.55 -6.72
C ASP A 713 -11.01 8.13 -7.15
N ALA A 714 -11.56 7.16 -6.43
CA ALA A 714 -12.82 6.50 -6.77
C ALA A 714 -13.99 7.49 -6.93
N GLU A 715 -14.07 8.48 -6.05
CA GLU A 715 -15.14 9.49 -6.03
C GLU A 715 -14.97 10.48 -7.20
N LEU A 716 -13.75 10.95 -7.43
CA LEU A 716 -13.47 11.88 -8.52
C LEU A 716 -13.61 11.22 -9.89
N ILE A 717 -13.19 9.95 -10.03
CA ILE A 717 -13.37 9.17 -11.28
C ILE A 717 -14.86 9.07 -11.60
N LYS A 718 -15.70 8.69 -10.63
CA LYS A 718 -17.15 8.55 -10.83
C LYS A 718 -17.79 9.87 -11.24
N LYS A 719 -17.40 10.97 -10.58
CA LYS A 719 -17.90 12.32 -10.88
C LYS A 719 -17.54 12.76 -12.29
N GLU A 720 -16.28 12.63 -12.70
CA GLU A 720 -15.83 13.10 -14.01
C GLU A 720 -16.28 12.17 -15.15
N LEU A 721 -16.33 10.85 -14.93
CA LEU A 721 -16.92 9.91 -15.89
C LEU A 721 -18.42 10.16 -16.08
N GLY A 722 -19.16 10.52 -15.02
CA GLY A 722 -20.57 10.92 -15.14
C GLY A 722 -20.77 12.08 -16.11
N LYS A 723 -19.95 13.14 -15.99
CA LYS A 723 -19.98 14.29 -16.93
C LYS A 723 -19.64 13.88 -18.36
N PHE A 724 -18.65 12.99 -18.54
CA PHE A 724 -18.28 12.46 -19.84
C PHE A 724 -19.46 11.72 -20.48
N THR A 725 -20.11 10.82 -19.74
CA THR A 725 -21.24 10.03 -20.22
C THR A 725 -22.43 10.92 -20.59
N GLU A 726 -22.81 11.87 -19.72
CA GLU A 726 -23.92 12.80 -19.98
C GLU A 726 -23.68 13.63 -21.24
N LYS A 727 -22.48 14.22 -21.39
CA LYS A 727 -22.14 15.05 -22.55
C LYS A 727 -22.04 14.24 -23.85
N ALA A 728 -21.49 13.03 -23.81
CA ALA A 728 -21.39 12.16 -24.99
C ALA A 728 -22.78 11.69 -25.45
N ILE A 729 -23.67 11.33 -24.53
CA ILE A 729 -25.07 10.98 -24.85
C ILE A 729 -25.79 12.20 -25.43
N ALA A 730 -25.60 13.40 -24.85
CA ALA A 730 -26.20 14.64 -25.37
C ALA A 730 -25.73 15.00 -26.80
N LYS A 731 -24.54 14.54 -27.21
CA LYS A 731 -24.01 14.67 -28.58
C LYS A 731 -24.58 13.64 -29.57
N GLY A 732 -25.39 12.69 -29.11
CA GLY A 732 -26.10 11.73 -29.95
C GLY A 732 -25.45 10.33 -30.05
N TYR A 733 -24.46 10.01 -29.21
CA TYR A 733 -23.87 8.67 -29.15
C TYR A 733 -24.75 7.67 -28.39
N ASP A 734 -24.70 6.39 -28.76
CA ASP A 734 -25.49 5.33 -28.11
C ASP A 734 -25.08 5.19 -26.62
N PRO A 735 -26.03 5.33 -25.67
CA PRO A 735 -25.76 5.22 -24.24
C PRO A 735 -25.01 3.94 -23.85
N LYS A 736 -25.32 2.79 -24.46
CA LYS A 736 -24.69 1.51 -24.12
C LYS A 736 -23.20 1.51 -24.47
N ILE A 737 -22.86 2.08 -25.63
CA ILE A 737 -21.46 2.15 -26.09
C ILE A 737 -20.65 3.09 -25.20
N ILE A 738 -21.25 4.23 -24.81
CA ILE A 738 -20.61 5.21 -23.94
C ILE A 738 -20.43 4.67 -22.51
N GLU A 739 -21.42 3.97 -21.97
CA GLU A 739 -21.32 3.31 -20.65
C GLU A 739 -20.23 2.24 -20.64
N GLU A 740 -20.13 1.41 -21.69
CA GLU A 740 -19.08 0.41 -21.82
C GLU A 740 -17.69 1.08 -21.89
N LEU A 741 -17.55 2.16 -22.66
CA LEU A 741 -16.30 2.89 -22.78
C LEU A 741 -15.90 3.58 -21.46
N ALA A 742 -16.87 4.15 -20.73
CA ALA A 742 -16.65 4.70 -19.40
C ALA A 742 -16.19 3.60 -18.43
N GLY A 743 -16.79 2.41 -18.48
CA GLY A 743 -16.36 1.24 -17.70
C GLY A 743 -14.94 0.77 -18.05
N GLN A 744 -14.54 0.81 -19.32
CA GLN A 744 -13.16 0.52 -19.74
C GLN A 744 -12.17 1.56 -19.19
N ILE A 745 -12.52 2.85 -19.20
CA ILE A 745 -11.69 3.92 -18.62
C ILE A 745 -11.62 3.80 -17.09
N GLU A 746 -12.71 3.43 -16.43
CA GLU A 746 -12.73 3.16 -14.99
C GLU A 746 -11.86 1.95 -14.65
N THR A 747 -11.92 0.87 -15.43
CA THR A 747 -11.08 -0.33 -15.26
C THR A 747 -9.61 -0.07 -15.60
N PHE A 748 -9.33 0.87 -16.50
CA PHE A 748 -7.98 1.36 -16.72
C PHE A 748 -7.44 2.10 -15.49
N GLY A 749 -8.31 2.80 -14.73
CA GLY A 749 -7.97 3.48 -13.47
C GLY A 749 -8.04 2.60 -12.21
N ARG A 750 -8.86 1.55 -12.22
CA ARG A 750 -9.08 0.62 -11.10
C ARG A 750 -8.61 -0.77 -11.48
N TYR A 751 -7.68 -1.30 -10.70
CA TYR A 751 -7.09 -2.62 -10.87
C TYR A 751 -8.17 -3.70 -10.86
N GLY A 752 -8.52 -4.24 -12.03
CA GLY A 752 -9.30 -5.48 -12.12
C GLY A 752 -10.05 -5.65 -13.42
N PHE A 753 -9.47 -6.38 -14.39
CA PHE A 753 -10.32 -7.11 -15.34
C PHE A 753 -10.90 -8.31 -14.58
N ASN A 754 -12.20 -8.28 -14.30
CA ASN A 754 -12.81 -9.18 -13.33
C ASN A 754 -12.88 -10.63 -13.86
N LYS A 755 -12.22 -11.53 -13.12
CA LYS A 755 -12.29 -12.99 -13.24
C LYS A 755 -13.57 -13.44 -12.52
N CYS A 756 -14.46 -14.17 -13.18
CA CYS A 756 -15.77 -14.47 -12.59
C CYS A 756 -16.16 -15.95 -12.65
N LEU A 757 -17.02 -16.32 -11.71
CA LEU A 757 -17.76 -17.58 -11.64
C LEU A 757 -19.25 -17.25 -11.78
N THR A 758 -20.07 -18.21 -12.20
CA THR A 758 -21.52 -18.00 -12.28
C THR A 758 -22.16 -17.96 -10.89
N GLY A 759 -23.27 -17.23 -10.73
CA GLY A 759 -23.92 -17.04 -9.43
C GLY A 759 -24.41 -18.32 -8.74
N ASP A 760 -24.68 -19.38 -9.50
CA ASP A 760 -25.05 -20.71 -8.99
C ASP A 760 -23.85 -21.52 -8.47
N THR A 761 -22.62 -21.03 -8.66
CA THR A 761 -21.40 -21.69 -8.15
C THR A 761 -21.40 -21.69 -6.62
N GLU A 762 -21.20 -22.86 -6.04
CA GLU A 762 -21.05 -23.05 -4.59
C GLU A 762 -19.59 -22.90 -4.18
N ILE A 763 -19.34 -22.04 -3.20
CA ILE A 763 -18.03 -21.80 -2.60
C ILE A 763 -18.00 -22.41 -1.20
N TYR A 764 -16.84 -22.99 -0.86
CA TYR A 764 -16.55 -23.50 0.47
C TYR A 764 -16.21 -22.37 1.44
N ASP A 765 -17.04 -22.20 2.47
CA ASP A 765 -16.74 -21.33 3.60
C ASP A 765 -15.71 -22.01 4.52
N ALA A 766 -14.49 -21.49 4.51
CA ALA A 766 -13.40 -22.05 5.30
C ALA A 766 -13.63 -21.94 6.81
N ALA A 767 -14.46 -20.99 7.27
CA ALA A 767 -14.79 -20.84 8.68
C ALA A 767 -15.86 -21.83 9.14
N THR A 768 -16.96 -21.99 8.39
CA THR A 768 -18.09 -22.81 8.87
C THR A 768 -18.15 -24.21 8.27
N GLY A 769 -17.35 -24.48 7.23
CA GLY A 769 -17.39 -25.71 6.44
C GLY A 769 -18.58 -25.80 5.47
N ARG A 770 -19.46 -24.80 5.43
CA ARG A 770 -20.65 -24.80 4.57
C ARG A 770 -20.31 -24.57 3.11
N LEU A 771 -21.16 -25.09 2.23
CA LEU A 771 -21.22 -24.69 0.83
C LEU A 771 -22.23 -23.54 0.69
N VAL A 772 -21.79 -22.41 0.12
CA VAL A 772 -22.59 -21.20 -0.03
C VAL A 772 -22.58 -20.78 -1.50
N ARG A 773 -23.75 -20.52 -2.10
CA ARG A 773 -23.82 -20.02 -3.49
C ARG A 773 -23.39 -18.57 -3.55
N ILE A 774 -22.65 -18.20 -4.58
CA ILE A 774 -22.22 -16.81 -4.81
C ILE A 774 -23.43 -15.86 -4.87
N ALA A 775 -24.51 -16.25 -5.56
CA ALA A 775 -25.73 -15.48 -5.64
C ALA A 775 -26.36 -15.20 -4.27
N ASP A 776 -26.37 -16.19 -3.36
CA ASP A 776 -26.95 -15.99 -2.03
C ASP A 776 -26.12 -15.01 -1.18
N VAL A 777 -24.80 -14.97 -1.37
CA VAL A 777 -23.93 -13.97 -0.71
C VAL A 777 -24.18 -12.57 -1.28
N TYR A 778 -24.24 -12.46 -2.61
CA TYR A 778 -24.50 -11.20 -3.30
C TYR A 778 -25.88 -10.62 -2.93
N GLU A 779 -26.92 -11.46 -2.93
CA GLU A 779 -28.28 -11.10 -2.55
C GLU A 779 -28.46 -10.93 -1.03
N LYS A 780 -27.37 -11.05 -0.25
CA LYS A 780 -27.35 -10.95 1.22
C LYS A 780 -28.29 -11.94 1.93
N ARG A 781 -28.59 -13.08 1.28
CA ARG A 781 -29.31 -14.21 1.87
C ARG A 781 -28.39 -15.12 2.69
N ALA A 782 -27.09 -15.05 2.44
CA ALA A 782 -26.04 -15.71 3.20
C ALA A 782 -24.85 -14.77 3.44
N SER A 783 -24.03 -15.06 4.45
CA SER A 783 -22.76 -14.37 4.69
C SER A 783 -21.60 -15.31 4.43
N LEU A 784 -20.50 -14.76 3.91
CA LEU A 784 -19.26 -15.50 3.65
C LEU A 784 -18.08 -14.61 4.06
N GLY A 785 -17.46 -14.92 5.20
CA GLY A 785 -16.33 -14.14 5.72
C GLY A 785 -14.97 -14.63 5.23
N SER A 786 -14.87 -15.91 4.87
CA SER A 786 -13.62 -16.53 4.41
C SER A 786 -13.84 -17.68 3.44
N VAL A 787 -12.87 -17.90 2.55
CA VAL A 787 -12.82 -19.00 1.57
C VAL A 787 -11.48 -19.74 1.69
N ALA A 788 -11.41 -20.97 1.16
CA ALA A 788 -10.13 -21.64 1.03
C ALA A 788 -9.33 -21.02 -0.13
N THR A 789 -8.10 -20.57 0.13
CA THR A 789 -7.17 -20.05 -0.87
C THR A 789 -5.90 -20.89 -0.91
N CYS A 790 -5.22 -20.99 -2.04
CA CYS A 790 -3.98 -21.74 -2.19
C CYS A 790 -2.78 -20.79 -2.13
N ASP A 791 -1.87 -21.01 -1.17
CA ASP A 791 -0.54 -20.42 -1.21
C ASP A 791 0.30 -21.17 -2.25
N VAL A 792 0.59 -20.51 -3.37
CA VAL A 792 1.31 -21.09 -4.52
C VAL A 792 2.75 -21.46 -4.19
N GLY A 793 3.37 -20.79 -3.19
CA GLY A 793 4.74 -21.09 -2.78
C GLY A 793 4.85 -22.38 -1.97
N THR A 794 3.82 -22.69 -1.17
CA THR A 794 3.81 -23.87 -0.29
C THR A 794 2.86 -24.99 -0.76
N LEU A 795 2.02 -24.72 -1.75
CA LEU A 795 0.92 -25.57 -2.22
C LEU A 795 -0.04 -26.00 -1.10
N ARG A 796 -0.18 -25.15 -0.07
CA ARG A 796 -1.08 -25.38 1.07
C ARG A 796 -2.31 -24.49 0.94
N LEU A 797 -3.45 -25.04 1.37
CA LEU A 797 -4.67 -24.25 1.49
C LEU A 797 -4.69 -23.47 2.81
N THR A 798 -5.03 -22.20 2.74
CA THR A 798 -5.17 -21.26 3.87
C THR A 798 -6.54 -20.56 3.81
N HIS A 799 -6.87 -19.76 4.82
CA HIS A 799 -8.12 -18.99 4.87
C HIS A 799 -7.91 -17.63 4.20
N GLY A 800 -8.57 -17.39 3.07
CA GLY A 800 -8.64 -16.08 2.43
C GLY A 800 -9.87 -15.30 2.90
N ARG A 801 -9.71 -14.04 3.29
CA ARG A 801 -10.83 -13.18 3.67
C ARG A 801 -11.61 -12.72 2.43
N VAL A 802 -12.94 -12.79 2.50
CA VAL A 802 -13.82 -12.16 1.50
C VAL A 802 -14.10 -10.72 1.92
N ILE A 803 -13.77 -9.77 1.06
CA ILE A 803 -13.95 -8.33 1.33
C ILE A 803 -15.28 -7.86 0.73
N ASP A 804 -15.63 -8.32 -0.47
CA ASP A 804 -16.85 -7.95 -1.17
C ASP A 804 -17.26 -9.02 -2.19
N VAL A 805 -18.52 -9.00 -2.63
CA VAL A 805 -19.07 -9.84 -3.71
C VAL A 805 -19.83 -8.95 -4.68
N MET A 806 -19.45 -8.96 -5.95
CA MET A 806 -19.94 -8.03 -6.97
C MET A 806 -20.65 -8.77 -8.13
N ASP A 807 -21.74 -8.21 -8.63
CA ASP A 807 -22.36 -8.63 -9.89
C ASP A 807 -21.58 -8.04 -11.07
N ASN A 808 -21.27 -8.88 -12.05
CA ASN A 808 -20.49 -8.53 -13.23
C ASN A 808 -21.29 -8.73 -14.53
N GLY A 809 -22.62 -8.84 -14.43
CA GLY A 809 -23.53 -8.96 -15.57
C GLY A 809 -23.45 -10.31 -16.29
N VAL A 810 -24.07 -10.37 -17.47
CA VAL A 810 -24.15 -11.59 -18.29
C VAL A 810 -22.94 -11.65 -19.23
N LYS A 811 -22.18 -12.75 -19.17
CA LYS A 811 -20.97 -12.96 -19.98
C LYS A 811 -20.92 -14.36 -20.60
N PRO A 812 -20.21 -14.54 -21.73
CA PRO A 812 -19.84 -15.86 -22.22
C PRO A 812 -19.00 -16.60 -21.16
N VAL A 813 -19.33 -17.88 -20.95
CA VAL A 813 -18.67 -18.74 -19.96
C VAL A 813 -18.30 -20.08 -20.59
N PHE A 814 -17.25 -20.68 -20.06
CA PHE A 814 -16.83 -22.04 -20.36
C PHE A 814 -17.26 -22.96 -19.22
N ARG A 815 -17.63 -24.20 -19.56
CA ARG A 815 -17.88 -25.27 -18.59
C ARG A 815 -16.68 -26.21 -18.60
N LEU A 816 -15.91 -26.20 -17.51
CA LEU A 816 -14.79 -27.12 -17.32
C LEU A 816 -15.28 -28.36 -16.57
N ARG A 817 -15.03 -29.56 -17.10
CA ARG A 817 -15.28 -30.83 -16.42
C ARG A 817 -13.99 -31.64 -16.34
N THR A 818 -13.64 -32.05 -15.12
CA THR A 818 -12.44 -32.87 -14.83
C THR A 818 -12.74 -34.37 -14.95
N GLU A 819 -11.71 -35.19 -15.10
CA GLU A 819 -11.84 -36.65 -15.09
C GLU A 819 -12.42 -37.19 -13.77
N SER A 820 -12.16 -36.51 -12.65
CA SER A 820 -12.73 -36.85 -11.34
C SER A 820 -14.24 -36.54 -11.23
N GLY A 821 -14.84 -35.94 -12.26
CA GLY A 821 -16.26 -35.57 -12.31
C GLY A 821 -16.59 -34.22 -11.65
N ARG A 822 -15.58 -33.43 -11.27
CA ARG A 822 -15.79 -32.03 -10.80
C ARG A 822 -16.09 -31.14 -11.99
N GLU A 823 -17.01 -30.21 -11.82
CA GLU A 823 -17.47 -29.28 -12.85
C GLU A 823 -17.50 -27.85 -12.29
N ILE A 824 -17.07 -26.88 -13.09
CA ILE A 824 -17.15 -25.45 -12.76
C ILE A 824 -17.47 -24.66 -14.02
N VAL A 825 -18.21 -23.56 -13.87
CA VAL A 825 -18.56 -22.65 -14.96
C VAL A 825 -17.95 -21.29 -14.69
N ALA A 826 -17.09 -20.84 -15.58
CA ALA A 826 -16.29 -19.64 -15.38
C ALA A 826 -16.08 -18.86 -16.68
N THR A 827 -15.72 -17.58 -16.58
CA THR A 827 -15.31 -16.78 -17.75
C THR A 827 -14.00 -17.33 -18.33
N GLY A 828 -13.77 -17.13 -19.64
CA GLY A 828 -12.56 -17.65 -20.31
C GLY A 828 -11.25 -17.19 -19.66
N ASN A 829 -11.23 -15.95 -19.15
CA ASN A 829 -10.09 -15.38 -18.44
C ASN A 829 -9.93 -15.83 -16.98
N HIS A 830 -10.75 -16.76 -16.48
CA HIS A 830 -10.63 -17.27 -15.11
C HIS A 830 -9.39 -18.17 -15.00
N PRO A 831 -8.44 -17.88 -14.10
CA PRO A 831 -7.18 -18.62 -14.03
C PRO A 831 -7.36 -19.94 -13.26
N PHE A 832 -6.77 -21.01 -13.78
CA PHE A 832 -6.60 -22.29 -13.09
C PHE A 832 -5.11 -22.58 -12.93
N LEU A 833 -4.75 -23.16 -11.79
CA LEU A 833 -3.37 -23.56 -11.53
C LEU A 833 -3.11 -24.88 -12.27
N MET A 834 -2.21 -24.85 -13.24
CA MET A 834 -1.70 -26.02 -13.98
C MET A 834 -0.41 -26.51 -13.34
N ILE A 835 0.14 -27.63 -13.83
CA ILE A 835 1.45 -28.15 -13.38
C ILE A 835 2.58 -27.14 -13.64
N ASP A 836 2.49 -26.35 -14.72
CA ASP A 836 3.47 -25.36 -15.15
C ASP A 836 3.15 -23.92 -14.69
N GLY A 837 2.09 -23.74 -13.87
CA GLY A 837 1.69 -22.43 -13.32
C GLY A 837 0.27 -22.03 -13.69
N TRP A 838 -0.09 -20.78 -13.44
CA TRP A 838 -1.46 -20.28 -13.68
C TRP A 838 -1.73 -20.08 -15.17
N ARG A 839 -2.85 -20.63 -15.67
CA ARG A 839 -3.32 -20.46 -17.05
C ARG A 839 -4.80 -20.09 -17.07
N HIS A 840 -5.19 -19.26 -18.04
CA HIS A 840 -6.59 -18.89 -18.24
C HIS A 840 -7.37 -20.08 -18.79
N LEU A 841 -8.65 -20.22 -18.40
CA LEU A 841 -9.50 -21.33 -18.82
C LEU A 841 -9.63 -21.45 -20.34
N ASP A 842 -9.71 -20.32 -21.06
CA ASP A 842 -9.76 -20.29 -22.53
C ASP A 842 -8.48 -20.78 -23.22
N ALA A 843 -7.39 -20.94 -22.48
CA ALA A 843 -6.11 -21.46 -22.95
C ALA A 843 -5.82 -22.90 -22.47
N ILE A 844 -6.77 -23.55 -21.79
CA ILE A 844 -6.64 -24.95 -21.35
C ILE A 844 -7.24 -25.88 -22.41
N ALA A 845 -6.48 -26.90 -22.80
CA ALA A 845 -6.92 -27.90 -23.76
C ALA A 845 -7.41 -29.19 -23.07
N GLU A 846 -8.22 -29.98 -23.77
CA GLU A 846 -8.63 -31.31 -23.31
C GLU A 846 -7.40 -32.22 -23.13
N GLY A 847 -7.37 -32.95 -22.00
CA GLY A 847 -6.26 -33.84 -21.64
C GLY A 847 -5.15 -33.18 -20.79
N GLU A 848 -5.22 -31.87 -20.56
CA GLU A 848 -4.29 -31.17 -19.66
C GLU A 848 -4.66 -31.35 -18.17
N HIS A 849 -3.65 -31.22 -17.30
CA HIS A 849 -3.77 -31.48 -15.87
C HIS A 849 -3.92 -30.17 -15.10
N ILE A 850 -5.00 -30.06 -14.32
CA ILE A 850 -5.24 -28.93 -13.41
C ILE A 850 -4.95 -29.35 -11.97
N ALA A 851 -4.43 -28.43 -11.17
CA ALA A 851 -4.25 -28.63 -9.74
C ALA A 851 -5.61 -28.68 -9.04
N VAL A 852 -5.81 -29.71 -8.22
CA VAL A 852 -6.99 -29.89 -7.38
C VAL A 852 -6.56 -30.11 -5.92
N PRO A 853 -7.36 -29.65 -4.95
CA PRO A 853 -7.04 -29.85 -3.55
C PRO A 853 -7.10 -31.35 -3.18
N ARG A 854 -6.18 -31.80 -2.33
CA ARG A 854 -6.17 -33.17 -1.76
C ARG A 854 -7.00 -33.29 -0.48
N SER A 855 -7.19 -32.18 0.22
CA SER A 855 -8.03 -32.04 1.41
C SER A 855 -8.49 -30.59 1.53
N LEU A 856 -9.55 -30.32 2.29
CA LEU A 856 -9.98 -28.95 2.62
C LEU A 856 -9.58 -28.58 4.05
N PRO A 857 -9.10 -27.34 4.30
CA PRO A 857 -8.86 -26.85 5.67
C PRO A 857 -10.20 -26.76 6.41
N THR A 858 -10.21 -27.01 7.72
CA THR A 858 -11.46 -27.08 8.50
C THR A 858 -11.53 -25.97 9.55
N GLY A 859 -12.65 -25.23 9.60
CA GLY A 859 -12.96 -24.24 10.62
C GLY A 859 -13.79 -24.77 11.81
N PRO A 860 -14.32 -23.91 12.70
CA PRO A 860 -15.19 -24.27 13.82
C PRO A 860 -16.33 -25.24 13.48
N ARG A 861 -16.56 -26.23 14.35
CA ARG A 861 -17.48 -27.36 14.11
C ARG A 861 -18.63 -27.36 15.12
N THR A 862 -19.87 -27.48 14.64
CA THR A 862 -21.04 -27.66 15.50
C THR A 862 -21.42 -29.13 15.50
N ALA A 863 -21.18 -29.82 16.61
CA ALA A 863 -21.59 -31.21 16.77
C ALA A 863 -23.11 -31.31 16.93
N TRP A 864 -23.72 -32.28 16.27
CA TRP A 864 -25.12 -32.64 16.49
C TRP A 864 -25.22 -33.76 17.52
N PRO A 865 -26.40 -34.03 18.10
CA PRO A 865 -26.62 -35.30 18.77
C PRO A 865 -26.39 -36.46 17.79
N ASP A 866 -25.61 -37.47 18.18
CA ASP A 866 -25.22 -38.55 17.25
C ASP A 866 -26.42 -39.28 16.61
N HIS A 867 -27.53 -39.40 17.35
CA HIS A 867 -28.75 -40.02 16.86
C HIS A 867 -29.38 -39.27 15.67
N GLU A 868 -29.21 -37.94 15.59
CA GLU A 868 -29.67 -37.14 14.46
C GLU A 868 -28.80 -37.40 13.22
N VAL A 869 -27.47 -37.51 13.40
CA VAL A 869 -26.53 -37.78 12.30
C VAL A 869 -26.74 -39.19 11.75
N ILE A 870 -26.95 -40.17 12.63
CA ILE A 870 -27.26 -41.56 12.26
C ILE A 870 -28.58 -41.62 11.50
N ALA A 871 -29.64 -40.98 12.01
CA ALA A 871 -30.92 -40.92 11.34
C ALA A 871 -30.81 -40.24 9.97
N LEU A 872 -30.03 -39.15 9.85
CA LEU A 872 -29.80 -38.46 8.58
C LEU A 872 -29.20 -39.38 7.53
N GLY A 873 -28.14 -40.12 7.88
CA GLY A 873 -27.44 -40.99 6.93
C GLY A 873 -28.34 -42.10 6.37
N HIS A 874 -29.10 -42.76 7.24
CA HIS A 874 -30.06 -43.79 6.85
C HIS A 874 -31.20 -43.22 5.99
N LEU A 875 -31.73 -42.05 6.34
CA LEU A 875 -32.82 -41.42 5.59
C LEU A 875 -32.37 -40.92 4.21
N LEU A 876 -31.15 -40.39 4.10
CA LEU A 876 -30.57 -39.97 2.83
C LEU A 876 -30.38 -41.15 1.88
N ALA A 877 -29.93 -42.31 2.39
CA ALA A 877 -29.84 -43.52 1.59
C ALA A 877 -31.23 -44.10 1.28
N GLU A 878 -31.87 -44.74 2.24
CA GLU A 878 -33.05 -45.59 2.02
C GLU A 878 -34.33 -45.09 2.71
N GLY A 879 -34.34 -43.83 3.14
CA GLY A 879 -35.55 -43.19 3.70
C GLY A 879 -36.60 -42.84 2.64
N ASN A 880 -37.87 -43.00 3.02
CA ASN A 880 -39.04 -42.46 2.34
C ASN A 880 -39.69 -41.37 3.21
N LEU A 881 -39.62 -40.15 2.71
CA LEU A 881 -40.02 -38.92 3.40
C LEU A 881 -41.29 -38.29 2.79
N GLY A 882 -42.09 -39.09 2.08
CA GLY A 882 -43.33 -38.65 1.44
C GLY A 882 -44.59 -38.87 2.27
N HIS A 883 -44.49 -39.45 3.46
CA HIS A 883 -45.64 -39.72 4.33
C HIS A 883 -46.06 -38.46 5.11
N PRO A 884 -47.36 -38.20 5.33
CA PRO A 884 -47.82 -36.91 5.87
C PRO A 884 -47.53 -36.63 7.35
N SER A 885 -47.13 -37.64 8.14
CA SER A 885 -47.07 -37.52 9.60
C SER A 885 -45.95 -38.30 10.30
N GLY A 886 -45.03 -38.90 9.52
CA GLY A 886 -43.93 -39.73 10.00
C GLY A 886 -42.98 -40.04 8.85
N VAL A 887 -41.85 -40.71 9.12
CA VAL A 887 -40.89 -41.15 8.10
C VAL A 887 -40.85 -42.67 8.02
N TYR A 888 -40.49 -43.16 6.84
CA TYR A 888 -40.25 -44.58 6.61
C TYR A 888 -38.77 -44.82 6.31
N TYR A 889 -38.27 -45.96 6.75
CA TYR A 889 -36.95 -46.48 6.40
C TYR A 889 -37.06 -47.95 6.01
N TYR A 890 -36.28 -48.38 5.01
CA TYR A 890 -36.32 -49.75 4.49
C TYR A 890 -34.90 -50.28 4.38
N ASN A 891 -34.63 -51.45 4.97
CA ASN A 891 -33.33 -52.12 4.80
C ASN A 891 -33.49 -53.65 5.00
N GLN A 892 -32.55 -54.44 4.45
CA GLN A 892 -32.52 -55.90 4.57
C GLN A 892 -31.56 -56.39 5.67
N ASP A 893 -30.58 -55.58 6.08
CA ASP A 893 -29.61 -55.88 7.13
C ASP A 893 -30.16 -55.49 8.51
N GLU A 894 -30.19 -56.46 9.42
CA GLU A 894 -30.74 -56.29 10.76
C GLU A 894 -29.95 -55.27 11.60
N ALA A 895 -28.64 -55.17 11.42
CA ALA A 895 -27.82 -54.24 12.18
C ALA A 895 -28.11 -52.79 11.76
N SER A 896 -28.29 -52.54 10.45
CA SER A 896 -28.74 -51.24 9.94
C SER A 896 -30.15 -50.89 10.41
N VAL A 897 -31.06 -51.86 10.49
CA VAL A 897 -32.41 -51.67 11.04
C VAL A 897 -32.35 -51.29 12.53
N ALA A 898 -31.61 -52.05 13.34
CA ALA A 898 -31.48 -51.81 14.77
C ALA A 898 -30.83 -50.45 15.07
N ASP A 899 -29.82 -50.06 14.29
CA ASP A 899 -29.14 -48.78 14.40
C ASP A 899 -30.07 -47.60 14.08
N PHE A 900 -30.87 -47.70 13.00
CA PHE A 900 -31.87 -46.68 12.70
C PHE A 900 -32.95 -46.57 13.77
N VAL A 901 -33.49 -47.71 14.27
CA VAL A 901 -34.51 -47.71 15.32
C VAL A 901 -33.96 -47.06 16.60
N GLY A 902 -32.76 -47.45 17.02
CA GLY A 902 -32.11 -46.88 18.21
C GLY A 902 -31.83 -45.39 18.10
N ALA A 903 -31.59 -44.88 16.89
CA ALA A 903 -31.46 -43.45 16.63
C ALA A 903 -32.82 -42.74 16.58
N ALA A 904 -33.80 -43.31 15.88
CA ALA A 904 -35.12 -42.71 15.68
C ALA A 904 -35.93 -42.61 16.99
N GLU A 905 -35.82 -43.58 17.90
CA GLU A 905 -36.54 -43.57 19.18
C GLU A 905 -35.93 -42.62 20.23
N ARG A 906 -34.77 -42.00 19.94
CA ARG A 906 -34.20 -40.92 20.77
C ARG A 906 -34.81 -39.56 20.47
N PHE A 907 -35.52 -39.41 19.35
CA PHE A 907 -36.28 -38.20 19.06
C PHE A 907 -37.53 -38.13 19.94
N GLU A 908 -37.93 -36.91 20.30
CA GLU A 908 -39.13 -36.69 21.11
C GLU A 908 -40.38 -37.27 20.43
N ASN A 909 -41.20 -37.99 21.22
CA ASN A 909 -42.48 -38.52 20.78
C ASN A 909 -42.42 -39.49 19.57
N VAL A 910 -41.37 -40.31 19.46
CA VAL A 910 -41.22 -41.31 18.40
C VAL A 910 -41.34 -42.73 18.95
N ARG A 911 -42.10 -43.58 18.25
CA ARG A 911 -42.09 -45.04 18.42
C ARG A 911 -41.93 -45.71 17.08
N CYS A 912 -40.98 -46.62 16.96
CA CYS A 912 -40.76 -47.35 15.71
C CYS A 912 -41.65 -48.59 15.62
N THR A 913 -42.39 -48.72 14.52
CA THR A 913 -43.12 -49.95 14.19
C THR A 913 -42.39 -50.69 13.08
N ARG A 914 -42.05 -51.95 13.35
CA ARG A 914 -41.34 -52.83 12.42
C ARG A 914 -42.32 -53.68 11.61
N THR A 915 -42.12 -53.78 10.30
CA THR A 915 -42.84 -54.72 9.43
C THR A 915 -41.90 -55.32 8.40
N THR A 916 -41.76 -56.65 8.38
CA THR A 916 -40.89 -57.37 7.44
C THR A 916 -41.73 -58.01 6.33
N HIS A 917 -41.36 -57.77 5.08
CA HIS A 917 -42.02 -58.35 3.92
C HIS A 917 -40.98 -58.70 2.84
N LYS A 918 -41.01 -59.96 2.35
CA LYS A 918 -40.08 -60.47 1.32
C LYS A 918 -38.60 -60.16 1.61
N GLY A 919 -38.17 -60.36 2.86
CA GLY A 919 -36.78 -60.16 3.28
C GLY A 919 -36.34 -58.70 3.48
N THR A 920 -37.21 -57.71 3.25
CA THR A 920 -36.94 -56.30 3.55
C THR A 920 -37.74 -55.87 4.78
N THR A 921 -37.09 -55.25 5.76
CA THR A 921 -37.75 -54.68 6.92
C THR A 921 -38.03 -53.20 6.68
N SER A 922 -39.29 -52.80 6.84
CA SER A 922 -39.74 -51.42 6.87
C SER A 922 -39.95 -50.96 8.31
N ILE A 923 -39.48 -49.75 8.61
CA ILE A 923 -39.67 -49.07 9.88
C ILE A 923 -40.54 -47.85 9.64
N TYR A 924 -41.65 -47.74 10.36
CA TYR A 924 -42.47 -46.54 10.41
C TYR A 924 -42.27 -45.83 11.75
N THR A 925 -41.96 -44.53 11.72
CA THR A 925 -41.83 -43.72 12.93
C THR A 925 -43.18 -43.14 13.33
N GLY A 926 -43.92 -43.84 14.18
CA GLY A 926 -45.20 -43.40 14.73
C GLY A 926 -45.03 -42.46 15.92
N ARG A 927 -46.14 -41.90 16.41
CA ARG A 927 -46.19 -41.07 17.63
C ARG A 927 -46.47 -41.92 18.86
N VAL A 928 -45.85 -41.59 20.00
CA VAL A 928 -46.19 -42.19 21.31
C VAL A 928 -47.47 -41.55 21.84
N ASP A 929 -47.52 -40.22 21.84
CA ASP A 929 -48.68 -39.38 22.11
C ASP A 929 -49.18 -38.74 20.80
N ARG A 930 -50.44 -39.01 20.45
CA ARG A 930 -51.07 -38.49 19.22
C ARG A 930 -51.24 -36.96 19.25
N ALA A 931 -51.29 -36.34 20.42
CA ALA A 931 -51.48 -34.90 20.59
C ALA A 931 -50.21 -34.08 20.31
N GLN A 932 -49.03 -34.69 20.45
CA GLN A 932 -47.73 -34.05 20.20
C GLN A 932 -47.22 -34.35 18.78
N PRO A 933 -46.39 -33.49 18.18
CA PRO A 933 -45.79 -33.76 16.87
C PRO A 933 -44.76 -34.90 16.96
N ASN A 934 -44.44 -35.52 15.81
CA ASN A 934 -43.44 -36.60 15.75
C ASN A 934 -42.04 -35.98 15.58
N GLY A 935 -41.16 -36.13 16.57
CA GLY A 935 -39.89 -35.38 16.63
C GLY A 935 -38.97 -35.58 15.42
N ILE A 936 -38.82 -36.82 14.93
CA ILE A 936 -37.99 -37.09 13.74
C ILE A 936 -38.60 -36.51 12.46
N PHE A 937 -39.93 -36.50 12.34
CA PHE A 937 -40.63 -35.86 11.22
C PHE A 937 -40.46 -34.34 11.24
N GLU A 938 -40.55 -33.71 12.42
CA GLU A 938 -40.34 -32.28 12.61
C GLU A 938 -38.91 -31.86 12.33
N TRP A 939 -37.96 -32.65 12.81
CA TRP A 939 -36.55 -32.45 12.53
C TRP A 939 -36.24 -32.59 11.03
N ALA A 940 -36.77 -33.63 10.36
CA ALA A 940 -36.61 -33.80 8.92
C ALA A 940 -37.28 -32.68 8.11
N ARG A 941 -38.38 -32.11 8.62
CA ARG A 941 -39.03 -30.91 8.07
C ARG A 941 -38.14 -29.68 8.18
N GLY A 942 -37.53 -29.45 9.34
CA GLY A 942 -36.60 -28.34 9.57
C GLY A 942 -35.32 -28.42 8.72
N LEU A 943 -34.90 -29.63 8.33
CA LEU A 943 -33.79 -29.86 7.40
C LEU A 943 -34.21 -29.87 5.91
N GLU A 944 -35.47 -29.56 5.60
CA GLU A 944 -36.03 -29.56 4.25
C GLU A 944 -35.86 -30.90 3.50
N LEU A 945 -35.93 -32.02 4.22
CA LEU A 945 -35.77 -33.36 3.64
C LEU A 945 -37.10 -33.94 3.13
N LEU A 946 -38.22 -33.48 3.69
CA LEU A 946 -39.56 -33.99 3.36
C LEU A 946 -39.93 -33.74 1.89
N GLY A 947 -40.59 -34.73 1.27
CA GLY A 947 -41.03 -34.65 -0.13
C GLY A 947 -39.92 -34.79 -1.19
N LYS A 948 -38.64 -34.82 -0.80
CA LYS A 948 -37.53 -35.04 -1.75
C LYS A 948 -37.50 -36.49 -2.24
N THR A 949 -37.54 -36.67 -3.57
CA THR A 949 -37.38 -37.98 -4.21
C THR A 949 -35.90 -38.31 -4.41
N ALA A 950 -35.56 -39.57 -4.67
CA ALA A 950 -34.17 -40.03 -4.87
C ALA A 950 -33.36 -39.23 -5.93
N THR A 951 -34.03 -38.55 -6.88
CA THR A 951 -33.38 -37.74 -7.92
C THR A 951 -33.04 -36.32 -7.46
N ILE A 952 -33.66 -35.82 -6.39
CA ILE A 952 -33.47 -34.46 -5.87
C ILE A 952 -33.04 -34.44 -4.40
N LYS A 953 -32.75 -35.60 -3.79
CA LYS A 953 -32.13 -35.68 -2.46
C LYS A 953 -30.81 -34.92 -2.47
N GLU A 954 -30.49 -34.28 -1.35
CA GLU A 954 -29.26 -33.54 -1.11
C GLU A 954 -28.96 -33.56 0.39
N ILE A 955 -27.69 -33.34 0.75
CA ILE A 955 -27.25 -33.18 2.13
C ILE A 955 -27.70 -31.80 2.62
N PRO A 956 -28.37 -31.68 3.77
CA PRO A 956 -28.77 -30.39 4.32
C PRO A 956 -27.57 -29.46 4.55
N PRO A 957 -27.67 -28.15 4.23
CA PRO A 957 -26.55 -27.21 4.38
C PRO A 957 -25.92 -27.21 5.79
N ALA A 958 -26.72 -27.40 6.83
CA ALA A 958 -26.24 -27.43 8.20
C ALA A 958 -25.34 -28.65 8.51
N ALA A 959 -25.48 -29.77 7.79
CA ALA A 959 -24.66 -30.96 7.99
C ALA A 959 -23.21 -30.79 7.48
N PHE A 960 -22.96 -29.81 6.60
CA PHE A 960 -21.60 -29.49 6.16
C PHE A 960 -20.73 -28.87 7.26
N SER A 961 -21.33 -28.39 8.35
CA SER A 961 -20.63 -27.85 9.54
C SER A 961 -20.33 -28.91 10.61
N LEU A 962 -20.73 -30.16 10.39
CA LEU A 962 -20.48 -31.26 11.34
C LEU A 962 -18.98 -31.47 11.56
N PRO A 963 -18.52 -31.92 12.74
CA PRO A 963 -17.15 -32.39 12.94
C PRO A 963 -16.81 -33.57 12.01
N ASP A 964 -15.51 -33.73 11.68
CA ASP A 964 -15.08 -34.79 10.75
C ASP A 964 -15.49 -36.21 11.21
N ALA A 965 -15.49 -36.47 12.51
CA ALA A 965 -15.97 -37.74 13.07
C ALA A 965 -17.47 -37.98 12.77
N GLN A 966 -18.30 -36.94 12.86
CA GLN A 966 -19.72 -37.03 12.53
C GLN A 966 -19.98 -37.05 11.03
N ILE A 967 -19.12 -36.44 10.21
CA ILE A 967 -19.14 -36.64 8.75
C ILE A 967 -18.81 -38.09 8.40
N GLY A 968 -17.80 -38.67 9.05
CA GLY A 968 -17.46 -40.08 8.93
C GLY A 968 -18.64 -40.98 9.26
N MET A 969 -19.33 -40.68 10.37
CA MET A 969 -20.54 -41.39 10.80
C MET A 969 -21.70 -41.25 9.80
N LEU A 970 -21.97 -40.02 9.33
CA LEU A 970 -22.99 -39.75 8.31
C LEU A 970 -22.73 -40.55 7.03
N LEU A 971 -21.50 -40.44 6.50
CA LEU A 971 -21.09 -41.15 5.29
C LEU A 971 -21.12 -42.67 5.49
N GLY A 972 -20.76 -43.17 6.67
CA GLY A 972 -20.81 -44.60 7.01
C GLY A 972 -22.22 -45.15 6.87
N ARG A 973 -23.23 -44.48 7.45
CA ARG A 973 -24.64 -44.91 7.33
C ARG A 973 -25.19 -44.77 5.91
N MET A 974 -24.79 -43.71 5.21
CA MET A 974 -25.12 -43.59 3.78
C MET A 974 -24.52 -44.76 2.98
N TRP A 975 -23.30 -45.18 3.31
CA TRP A 975 -22.64 -46.32 2.67
C TRP A 975 -23.27 -47.67 3.05
N ASP A 976 -23.84 -47.81 4.24
CA ASP A 976 -24.57 -49.01 4.66
C ASP A 976 -25.86 -49.25 3.87
N GLY A 977 -26.51 -48.18 3.40
CA GLY A 977 -27.61 -48.26 2.43
C GLY A 977 -27.09 -48.41 1.00
N ASP A 978 -26.91 -47.29 0.30
CA ASP A 978 -26.62 -47.26 -1.16
C ASP A 978 -25.12 -47.43 -1.52
N GLY A 979 -24.27 -47.73 -0.53
CA GLY A 979 -22.85 -47.98 -0.77
C GLY A 979 -22.52 -49.45 -1.09
N HIS A 980 -21.37 -49.67 -1.69
CA HIS A 980 -20.80 -50.98 -1.96
C HIS A 980 -19.32 -51.02 -1.58
N VAL A 981 -18.88 -52.10 -0.94
CA VAL A 981 -17.49 -52.33 -0.55
C VAL A 981 -17.04 -53.64 -1.18
N ASN A 982 -16.06 -53.60 -2.08
CA ASN A 982 -15.50 -54.79 -2.69
C ASN A 982 -14.01 -54.94 -2.32
N ALA A 983 -13.72 -55.92 -1.46
CA ALA A 983 -12.37 -56.25 -1.03
C ALA A 983 -11.49 -56.78 -2.18
N GLU A 984 -12.08 -57.52 -3.12
CA GLU A 984 -11.36 -58.12 -4.26
C GLU A 984 -10.93 -57.05 -5.26
N ASP A 985 -11.85 -56.16 -5.64
CA ASP A 985 -11.61 -55.07 -6.59
C ASP A 985 -10.86 -53.88 -5.96
N ARG A 986 -10.57 -53.93 -4.65
CA ARG A 986 -9.97 -52.84 -3.86
C ARG A 986 -10.64 -51.51 -4.19
N SER A 987 -11.97 -51.50 -4.12
CA SER A 987 -12.74 -50.31 -4.44
C SER A 987 -14.00 -50.25 -3.60
N THR A 988 -14.50 -49.04 -3.42
CA THR A 988 -15.78 -48.81 -2.79
C THR A 988 -16.49 -47.67 -3.50
N TYR A 989 -17.81 -47.72 -3.60
CA TYR A 989 -18.58 -46.65 -4.22
C TYR A 989 -19.90 -46.41 -3.50
N TYR A 990 -20.38 -45.17 -3.58
CA TYR A 990 -21.74 -44.79 -3.20
C TYR A 990 -22.56 -44.49 -4.45
N ALA A 991 -23.74 -45.10 -4.58
CA ALA A 991 -24.61 -44.91 -5.73
C ALA A 991 -25.82 -44.03 -5.37
N THR A 992 -26.20 -43.11 -6.27
CA THR A 992 -27.39 -42.28 -6.08
C THR A 992 -27.98 -41.84 -7.41
N SER A 993 -29.28 -41.54 -7.45
CA SER A 993 -29.93 -40.93 -8.63
C SER A 993 -29.82 -39.40 -8.65
N SER A 994 -29.30 -38.78 -7.58
CA SER A 994 -29.12 -37.33 -7.47
C SER A 994 -27.68 -36.92 -7.79
N LYS A 995 -27.48 -36.17 -8.89
CA LYS A 995 -26.16 -35.61 -9.26
C LYS A 995 -25.60 -34.74 -8.13
N ARG A 996 -26.48 -33.93 -7.54
CA ARG A 996 -26.14 -33.01 -6.45
C ARG A 996 -25.68 -33.77 -5.21
N LEU A 997 -26.39 -34.82 -4.80
CA LEU A 997 -25.97 -35.66 -3.68
C LEU A 997 -24.61 -36.33 -3.96
N ALA A 998 -24.37 -36.83 -5.16
CA ALA A 998 -23.08 -37.40 -5.54
C ALA A 998 -21.93 -36.39 -5.42
N GLN A 999 -22.13 -35.15 -5.88
CA GLN A 999 -21.15 -34.07 -5.76
C GLN A 999 -20.91 -33.65 -4.29
N GLN A 1000 -21.97 -33.61 -3.48
CA GLN A 1000 -21.87 -33.30 -2.05
C GLN A 1000 -21.16 -34.41 -1.27
N VAL A 1001 -21.41 -35.68 -1.58
CA VAL A 1001 -20.67 -36.82 -1.02
C VAL A 1001 -19.19 -36.74 -1.43
N GLN A 1002 -18.89 -36.44 -2.70
CA GLN A 1002 -17.51 -36.20 -3.15
C GLN A 1002 -16.83 -35.06 -2.37
N HIS A 1003 -17.57 -33.99 -2.06
CA HIS A 1003 -17.06 -32.87 -1.26
C HIS A 1003 -16.76 -33.27 0.19
N LEU A 1004 -17.67 -33.99 0.85
CA LEU A 1004 -17.46 -34.46 2.23
C LEU A 1004 -16.30 -35.46 2.33
N LEU A 1005 -16.13 -36.34 1.34
CA LEU A 1005 -14.95 -37.21 1.24
C LEU A 1005 -13.66 -36.40 1.13
N LEU A 1006 -13.63 -35.35 0.30
CA LEU A 1006 -12.47 -34.46 0.19
C LEU A 1006 -12.14 -33.79 1.53
N ARG A 1007 -13.15 -33.40 2.31
CA ARG A 1007 -12.96 -32.85 3.66
C ARG A 1007 -12.28 -33.87 4.60
N LEU A 1008 -12.59 -35.16 4.44
CA LEU A 1008 -11.91 -36.24 5.15
C LEU A 1008 -10.56 -36.64 4.52
N GLY A 1009 -10.05 -35.90 3.53
CA GLY A 1009 -8.79 -36.22 2.85
C GLY A 1009 -8.88 -37.44 1.92
N ILE A 1010 -10.08 -37.74 1.42
CA ILE A 1010 -10.36 -38.88 0.54
C ILE A 1010 -10.78 -38.33 -0.83
N LEU A 1011 -10.04 -38.68 -1.88
CA LEU A 1011 -10.41 -38.29 -3.24
C LEU A 1011 -11.43 -39.27 -3.83
N GLY A 1012 -12.67 -38.80 -3.97
CA GLY A 1012 -13.74 -39.52 -4.67
C GLY A 1012 -13.84 -39.11 -6.15
N ARG A 1013 -14.21 -40.04 -7.02
CA ARG A 1013 -14.51 -39.80 -8.45
C ARG A 1013 -15.99 -40.01 -8.74
N VAL A 1014 -16.66 -38.99 -9.28
CA VAL A 1014 -18.06 -39.10 -9.70
C VAL A 1014 -18.11 -39.62 -11.14
N ARG A 1015 -18.87 -40.69 -11.37
CA ARG A 1015 -19.16 -41.25 -12.69
C ARG A 1015 -20.66 -41.31 -12.93
N GLU A 1016 -21.06 -40.97 -14.14
CA GLU A 1016 -22.43 -41.15 -14.61
C GLU A 1016 -22.61 -42.61 -15.06
N VAL A 1017 -23.68 -43.26 -14.61
CA VAL A 1017 -23.96 -44.67 -14.87
C VAL A 1017 -25.42 -44.83 -15.25
N THR A 1018 -25.69 -45.65 -16.27
CA THR A 1018 -27.06 -45.98 -16.67
C THR A 1018 -27.49 -47.29 -16.02
N PHE A 1019 -28.53 -47.22 -15.18
CA PHE A 1019 -29.12 -48.36 -14.51
C PHE A 1019 -30.31 -48.89 -15.33
N GLY A 1020 -30.38 -50.21 -15.51
CA GLY A 1020 -31.53 -50.87 -16.14
C GLY A 1020 -32.71 -50.96 -15.16
N TYR A 1021 -33.80 -50.24 -15.43
CA TYR A 1021 -35.05 -50.37 -14.70
C TYR A 1021 -36.15 -50.91 -15.61
N ALA A 1022 -37.15 -51.56 -15.01
CA ALA A 1022 -38.31 -52.13 -15.73
C ALA A 1022 -39.12 -51.09 -16.56
N ARG A 1023 -38.93 -49.79 -16.31
CA ARG A 1023 -39.58 -48.68 -17.04
C ARG A 1023 -38.62 -47.91 -17.97
N GLY A 1024 -37.47 -48.48 -18.31
CA GLY A 1024 -36.45 -47.88 -19.17
C GLY A 1024 -35.15 -47.53 -18.42
N PRO A 1025 -34.05 -47.25 -19.14
CA PRO A 1025 -32.78 -46.88 -18.54
C PRO A 1025 -32.91 -45.59 -17.73
N ARG A 1026 -32.34 -45.55 -16.53
CA ARG A 1026 -32.24 -44.34 -15.71
C ARG A 1026 -30.79 -43.97 -15.48
N VAL A 1027 -30.49 -42.69 -15.62
CA VAL A 1027 -29.19 -42.14 -15.28
C VAL A 1027 -29.07 -42.03 -13.77
N GLY A 1028 -27.98 -42.51 -13.20
CA GLY A 1028 -27.57 -42.23 -11.84
C GLY A 1028 -26.06 -42.02 -11.78
N TYR A 1029 -25.55 -41.87 -10.55
CA TYR A 1029 -24.20 -41.40 -10.29
C TYR A 1029 -23.54 -42.29 -9.24
N GLN A 1030 -22.27 -42.62 -9.46
CA GLN A 1030 -21.46 -43.37 -8.51
C GLN A 1030 -20.27 -42.52 -8.06
N VAL A 1031 -20.08 -42.39 -6.75
CA VAL A 1031 -18.89 -41.78 -6.14
C VAL A 1031 -17.92 -42.88 -5.77
N PHE A 1032 -16.92 -43.12 -6.61
CA PHE A 1032 -15.90 -44.15 -6.42
C PHE A 1032 -14.75 -43.65 -5.54
N VAL A 1033 -14.30 -44.51 -4.64
CA VAL A 1033 -13.06 -44.38 -3.89
C VAL A 1033 -12.18 -45.58 -4.25
N THR A 1034 -11.00 -45.27 -4.79
CA THR A 1034 -10.02 -46.25 -5.28
C THR A 1034 -8.61 -45.79 -4.93
N GLY A 1035 -7.65 -46.71 -4.94
CA GLY A 1035 -6.27 -46.42 -4.57
C GLY A 1035 -6.05 -46.50 -3.06
N VAL A 1036 -4.92 -47.07 -2.65
CA VAL A 1036 -4.62 -47.34 -1.22
C VAL A 1036 -4.58 -46.04 -0.41
N GLU A 1037 -4.12 -44.95 -1.02
CA GLU A 1037 -4.06 -43.61 -0.44
C GLU A 1037 -5.42 -43.04 -0.06
N ASN A 1038 -6.50 -43.47 -0.72
CA ASN A 1038 -7.86 -43.04 -0.42
C ASN A 1038 -8.63 -44.10 0.38
N LEU A 1039 -8.40 -45.39 0.13
CA LEU A 1039 -9.06 -46.48 0.83
C LEU A 1039 -8.65 -46.59 2.29
N ARG A 1040 -7.38 -46.27 2.63
CA ARG A 1040 -6.93 -46.24 4.02
C ARG A 1040 -7.67 -45.19 4.85
N PRO A 1041 -7.64 -43.87 4.50
CA PRO A 1041 -8.41 -42.89 5.24
C PRO A 1041 -9.92 -43.15 5.16
N PHE A 1042 -10.43 -43.75 4.09
CA PHE A 1042 -11.83 -44.20 4.05
C PHE A 1042 -12.12 -45.25 5.12
N ALA A 1043 -11.31 -46.31 5.24
CA ALA A 1043 -11.49 -47.33 6.28
C ALA A 1043 -11.38 -46.72 7.69
N GLU A 1044 -10.40 -45.85 7.91
CA GLU A 1044 -10.08 -45.21 9.19
C GLU A 1044 -11.04 -44.10 9.63
N ARG A 1045 -11.83 -43.52 8.70
CA ARG A 1045 -12.69 -42.36 9.01
C ARG A 1045 -14.17 -42.59 8.68
N VAL A 1046 -14.47 -43.47 7.71
CA VAL A 1046 -15.85 -43.80 7.28
C VAL A 1046 -16.15 -45.27 7.60
N GLY A 1047 -15.23 -46.17 7.26
CA GLY A 1047 -15.40 -47.63 7.40
C GLY A 1047 -15.63 -48.10 8.84
N LEU A 1048 -15.04 -47.42 9.84
CA LEU A 1048 -15.29 -47.72 11.26
C LEU A 1048 -16.74 -47.46 11.70
N HIS A 1049 -17.48 -46.67 10.91
CA HIS A 1049 -18.88 -46.33 11.11
C HIS A 1049 -19.78 -47.10 10.14
N LEU A 1050 -19.37 -48.26 9.64
CA LEU A 1050 -20.28 -49.20 8.99
C LEU A 1050 -20.95 -50.07 10.07
N VAL A 1051 -22.24 -50.38 9.93
CA VAL A 1051 -22.96 -51.34 10.79
C VAL A 1051 -23.41 -52.57 10.04
N ALA A 1052 -23.60 -52.52 8.73
CA ALA A 1052 -24.00 -53.71 7.97
C ALA A 1052 -22.90 -54.78 8.06
N SER A 1053 -23.28 -55.99 8.46
CA SER A 1053 -22.29 -57.01 8.86
C SER A 1053 -21.39 -57.43 7.70
N ALA A 1054 -21.98 -57.57 6.50
CA ALA A 1054 -21.25 -57.90 5.28
C ALA A 1054 -20.28 -56.78 4.85
N LYS A 1055 -20.69 -55.51 4.93
CA LYS A 1055 -19.87 -54.35 4.53
C LYS A 1055 -18.72 -54.13 5.52
N ARG A 1056 -18.96 -54.30 6.82
CA ARG A 1056 -17.90 -54.31 7.84
C ARG A 1056 -16.87 -55.40 7.59
N ALA A 1057 -17.31 -56.63 7.32
CA ALA A 1057 -16.42 -57.74 7.03
C ALA A 1057 -15.60 -57.49 5.75
N ALA A 1058 -16.24 -56.99 4.69
CA ALA A 1058 -15.57 -56.62 3.44
C ALA A 1058 -14.55 -55.48 3.65
N MET A 1059 -14.87 -54.48 4.47
CA MET A 1059 -13.96 -53.39 4.81
C MET A 1059 -12.77 -53.89 5.63
N ALA A 1060 -12.99 -54.75 6.62
CA ALA A 1060 -11.91 -55.33 7.43
C ALA A 1060 -10.99 -56.25 6.60
N ALA A 1061 -11.52 -56.92 5.58
CA ALA A 1061 -10.75 -57.74 4.64
C ALA A 1061 -9.98 -56.92 3.59
N MET A 1062 -10.17 -55.60 3.53
CA MET A 1062 -9.56 -54.74 2.51
C MET A 1062 -8.07 -54.50 2.81
N PRO A 1063 -7.14 -54.87 1.91
CA PRO A 1063 -5.71 -54.75 2.17
C PRO A 1063 -5.24 -53.29 2.04
N VAL A 1064 -5.20 -52.55 3.16
CA VAL A 1064 -4.80 -51.13 3.22
C VAL A 1064 -3.32 -50.89 3.61
N THR A 1065 -2.51 -51.94 3.71
CA THR A 1065 -1.17 -51.92 4.35
C THR A 1065 0.06 -51.75 3.43
N ALA A 1066 -0.05 -51.87 2.10
CA ALA A 1066 1.11 -51.73 1.20
C ALA A 1066 1.16 -50.37 0.46
N LEU A 1067 2.16 -49.53 0.78
CA LEU A 1067 2.33 -48.15 0.29
C LEU A 1067 2.99 -48.01 -1.10
N HIS A 1068 3.14 -49.09 -1.87
CA HIS A 1068 3.90 -49.05 -3.12
C HIS A 1068 3.01 -49.32 -4.34
N GLY A 1069 2.38 -48.25 -4.80
CA GLY A 1069 1.75 -48.18 -6.12
C GLY A 1069 1.43 -46.72 -6.42
N PRO A 1070 2.06 -46.09 -7.44
CA PRO A 1070 1.68 -44.75 -7.85
C PRO A 1070 0.27 -44.84 -8.42
N SER A 1071 -0.73 -44.22 -7.75
CA SER A 1071 -1.90 -43.82 -8.51
C SER A 1071 -1.45 -42.79 -9.53
N LYS A 1072 -2.03 -42.80 -10.73
CA LYS A 1072 -1.66 -41.85 -11.79
C LYS A 1072 -1.88 -40.37 -11.41
N ASP A 1073 -2.43 -40.12 -10.22
CA ASP A 1073 -2.65 -38.80 -9.61
C ASP A 1073 -1.53 -38.40 -8.60
N LEU A 1074 -0.51 -39.25 -8.43
CA LEU A 1074 0.68 -39.09 -7.59
C LEU A 1074 1.89 -39.30 -8.53
N VAL A 1075 2.82 -38.39 -8.85
CA VAL A 1075 3.64 -37.38 -8.13
C VAL A 1075 4.30 -36.52 -9.30
N PRO A 1076 5.09 -35.42 -9.13
CA PRO A 1076 5.80 -35.11 -7.91
C PRO A 1076 6.19 -33.68 -7.51
N VAL A 1077 6.30 -33.55 -6.18
CA VAL A 1077 7.40 -32.92 -5.44
C VAL A 1077 8.67 -32.76 -6.31
N GLY A 1078 9.15 -31.54 -6.55
CA GLY A 1078 10.38 -31.32 -7.33
C GLY A 1078 11.66 -31.72 -6.60
N PRO A 1079 12.85 -31.36 -7.11
CA PRO A 1079 13.41 -31.61 -8.44
C PRO A 1079 14.41 -32.78 -8.43
N VAL A 1080 14.68 -33.37 -9.61
CA VAL A 1080 16.02 -33.86 -10.00
C VAL A 1080 16.35 -33.22 -11.33
#